data_AF-A0A7C6BCX9-F1
#
_entry.id   AF-A0A7C6BCX9-F1
#
_cell.length_a   1.000
_cell.length_b   1.000
_cell.length_c   1.000
_cell.angle_alpha   90.00
_cell.angle_beta   90.00
_cell.angle_gamma   90.00
#
_symmetry.space_group_name_H-M   'P 1'
#
loop_
_entity.id
_entity.type
_entity.pdbx_description
1 polymer ?
#
loop_
_entity_poly.entity_id
_entity_poly.type
_entity_poly.pdbx_seq_one_letter_code
_entity_poly.pdbx_strand_id
1 'polypeptide(L)'
;MKKYSFINNSLGWLVFLIASIVYLLTAEPTASWWDCGEYIATAYKLQVGHPPGAPTFQLFGRIFSLFAGGDVTKVAYMVNALSAVCSGLTILFLFWTITMFGKKLVKKGQEMTKGQMIAIFGSGLVGSLAYAFSDTFWFSAVEGEVYAMSSFFTALVFWAILKWESEAEDRHNLRWIILIAFLVGISIGVHLLNLLAIPAMAYVFYFKKYPKTTRKGFIIAGLLSILIVGLVLYFVVPMIVSFAGKFEIFFVNTANMPFNSGTIIFFALLIGLIIFGLLHSKAKAKPLLNTSILAFLFLLIGYSTFLVLVIRANANTPINENAPKDAVGLLTYLNREQYGSTPLFYGQYYTARPTGFTEGSPKYIKDKVNKKYTKVKSSGSYEFAPADCTVFPRMYSAQEQKHITYYKYWGGVNHDGKPTFSQNLKYFFRYQVNHMYWRYFMWNFVGKQNDIQSFGVNHSNFDPESNGTKDLINGNWISGIKFIDQIRLGPQDNIPEVMKNNPARNTLYFLPFLLGICGLVYQFKKDQKNGFVVFLLFFMTGLAIVLYLNQHPTQPRERDYAYAGSFYGFAIWIGLGVYALFDWLGKLKVKIPENVRAIGVTAVCLLAVPALMASQEWDDHDRSGRYIAREFARNYLESCEKDAILITFGDNDTFPLWYIQEVEGVRPDIRILNFTLSGMHWYVEQLYNKVYESEKCPFTLPKEYYRLGLDITVVYPESDEQQELKDVLSRMLYDPQTTTYDNAGDSVKVLLSNNLRITSGENQFAFTIPMNQENGMKELQRNELMLLDILGTNMFKRPIYTMSPSYFTSIIPNLNDYIQQEGLVYRIMPTKERGNIAIDKTYDMFMNKFNWGGLKDPHTYLEDAVSMNNSRNMRQQHMLLAKSLSAKGEHGKAIKILDKALVEFPHTKIYLDKYDMQLAAQYCEAGNMKKGEEVLNLIADHYISEVKFYNQFKGKKAISVISSKNESLQILGLLYSYASEYNFTKIQSRLKAIPEIDFILRVQDMQKEYNSAVNIINSAIDLSRSANTKAEGEKQLIGILGTIEKLMNSQSEELYHRSAELLMFIYSNTINFQLKTVEQKINSNQTFTRIIQEAISQQQAQMQSMQNQGQGEQNVNIPAVNF
;
A
#
# COMPACT_ATOMS: atom_id res chain seq x y z
N MET A 1 50.30 -10.12 -9.98
CA MET A 1 49.20 -9.85 -9.01
C MET A 1 48.99 -8.37 -8.68
N LYS A 2 50.02 -7.55 -8.39
CA LYS A 2 49.87 -6.10 -8.09
C LYS A 2 49.06 -5.32 -9.13
N LYS A 3 49.34 -5.55 -10.43
CA LYS A 3 48.61 -4.92 -11.55
C LYS A 3 47.12 -5.28 -11.62
N TYR A 4 46.76 -6.54 -11.34
CA TYR A 4 45.35 -6.98 -11.28
C TYR A 4 44.60 -6.25 -10.16
N SER A 5 45.19 -6.24 -8.95
CA SER A 5 44.55 -5.61 -7.79
C SER A 5 44.33 -4.11 -8.01
N PHE A 6 45.30 -3.42 -8.62
CA PHE A 6 45.17 -2.01 -8.95
C PHE A 6 43.98 -1.77 -9.90
N ILE A 7 43.95 -2.46 -11.04
CA ILE A 7 42.87 -2.29 -12.05
C ILE A 7 41.51 -2.68 -11.46
N ASN A 8 41.42 -3.80 -10.75
CA ASN A 8 40.18 -4.23 -10.10
C ASN A 8 39.64 -3.20 -9.11
N ASN A 9 40.51 -2.60 -8.30
CA ASN A 9 40.09 -1.60 -7.32
C ASN A 9 39.67 -0.31 -8.02
N SER A 10 40.42 0.14 -9.04
CA SER A 10 40.06 1.33 -9.82
C SER A 10 38.73 1.17 -10.57
N LEU A 11 38.48 0.01 -11.18
CA LEU A 11 37.20 -0.26 -11.86
C LEU A 11 36.03 -0.36 -10.88
N GLY A 12 36.25 -0.92 -9.68
CA GLY A 12 35.26 -0.87 -8.60
C GLY A 12 34.86 0.57 -8.28
N TRP A 13 35.83 1.43 -8.01
CA TRP A 13 35.55 2.85 -7.75
C TRP A 13 34.94 3.59 -8.95
N LEU A 14 35.27 3.19 -10.18
CA LEU A 14 34.63 3.72 -11.37
C LEU A 14 33.13 3.37 -11.41
N VAL A 15 32.74 2.11 -11.16
CA VAL A 15 31.31 1.75 -11.13
C VAL A 15 30.57 2.37 -9.95
N PHE A 16 31.24 2.58 -8.82
CA PHE A 16 30.72 3.38 -7.72
C PHE A 16 30.37 4.80 -8.19
N LEU A 17 31.32 5.48 -8.83
CA LEU A 17 31.11 6.85 -9.33
C LEU A 17 29.99 6.91 -10.37
N ILE A 18 29.95 5.97 -11.32
CA ILE A 18 28.88 5.90 -12.33
C ILE A 18 27.52 5.75 -11.63
N ALA A 19 27.37 4.76 -10.76
CA ALA A 19 26.09 4.50 -10.08
C ALA A 19 25.67 5.67 -9.18
N SER A 20 26.58 6.20 -8.35
CA SER A 20 26.27 7.34 -7.48
C SER A 20 25.92 8.60 -8.28
N ILE A 21 26.61 8.89 -9.38
CA ILE A 21 26.26 10.05 -10.23
C ILE A 21 24.87 9.88 -10.82
N VAL A 22 24.55 8.71 -11.39
CA VAL A 22 23.21 8.43 -11.92
C VAL A 22 22.16 8.65 -10.84
N TYR A 23 22.30 8.01 -9.68
CA TYR A 23 21.31 8.11 -8.61
C TYR A 23 21.18 9.53 -8.04
N LEU A 24 22.27 10.30 -7.97
CA LEU A 24 22.22 11.70 -7.54
C LEU A 24 21.54 12.61 -8.57
N LEU A 25 21.72 12.33 -9.86
CA LEU A 25 21.06 13.07 -10.94
C LEU A 25 19.56 12.78 -11.00
N THR A 26 19.16 11.55 -10.70
CA THR A 26 17.76 11.11 -10.72
C THR A 26 17.09 11.14 -9.33
N ALA A 27 17.79 11.59 -8.29
CA ALA A 27 17.28 11.63 -6.92
C ALA A 27 16.12 12.62 -6.79
N GLU A 28 15.15 12.26 -5.96
CA GLU A 28 14.04 13.16 -5.63
C GLU A 28 14.57 14.41 -4.90
N PRO A 29 14.19 15.63 -5.30
CA PRO A 29 14.72 16.85 -4.69
C PRO A 29 14.13 17.14 -3.31
N THR A 30 12.99 16.55 -2.97
CA THR A 30 12.28 16.74 -1.68
C THR A 30 11.91 15.42 -1.02
N ALA A 31 11.13 15.48 0.06
CA ALA A 31 10.46 14.29 0.59
C ALA A 31 9.47 13.73 -0.44
N SER A 32 9.46 12.41 -0.61
CA SER A 32 8.48 11.65 -1.40
C SER A 32 7.29 11.21 -0.53
N TRP A 33 6.33 10.52 -1.13
CA TRP A 33 5.21 9.90 -0.41
C TRP A 33 5.68 8.75 0.51
N TRP A 34 4.76 8.16 1.28
CA TRP A 34 5.06 7.12 2.26
C TRP A 34 6.07 7.59 3.33
N ASP A 35 6.91 6.69 3.80
CA ASP A 35 7.73 6.83 5.01
C ASP A 35 8.86 7.87 4.84
N CYS A 36 9.22 8.25 3.62
CA CYS A 36 10.34 9.16 3.34
C CYS A 36 10.24 10.51 4.07
N GLY A 37 9.06 11.14 4.08
CA GLY A 37 8.86 12.41 4.78
C GLY A 37 9.15 12.31 6.29
N GLU A 38 8.73 11.22 6.91
CA GLU A 38 8.97 10.94 8.32
C GLU A 38 10.45 10.58 8.59
N TYR A 39 11.06 9.73 7.78
CA TYR A 39 12.48 9.39 7.90
C TYR A 39 13.38 10.63 7.79
N ILE A 40 13.09 11.53 6.86
CA ILE A 40 13.82 12.79 6.71
C ILE A 40 13.59 13.71 7.92
N ALA A 41 12.33 13.89 8.35
CA ALA A 41 11.98 14.73 9.50
C ALA A 41 12.64 14.24 10.80
N THR A 42 12.60 12.92 11.03
CA THR A 42 13.16 12.29 12.21
C THR A 42 14.68 12.24 12.17
N ALA A 43 15.32 12.07 11.00
CA ALA A 43 16.76 12.19 10.85
C ALA A 43 17.24 13.63 11.11
N TYR A 44 16.57 14.64 10.55
CA TYR A 44 16.99 16.03 10.66
C TYR A 44 17.06 16.52 12.12
N LYS A 45 16.09 16.17 12.97
CA LYS A 45 16.05 16.59 14.38
C LYS A 45 16.36 15.46 15.39
N LEU A 46 16.80 14.30 14.91
CA LEU A 46 16.98 13.08 15.71
C LEU A 46 15.73 12.76 16.54
N GLN A 47 14.59 12.64 15.89
CA GLN A 47 13.31 12.31 16.53
C GLN A 47 13.06 10.79 16.50
N VAL A 48 11.96 10.32 17.08
CA VAL A 48 11.64 8.88 17.12
C VAL A 48 10.56 8.58 16.10
N GLY A 49 10.93 7.95 14.99
CA GLY A 49 10.00 7.54 13.94
C GLY A 49 9.32 6.20 14.22
N HIS A 50 8.58 5.69 13.25
CA HIS A 50 7.78 4.48 13.41
C HIS A 50 8.63 3.23 13.71
N PRO A 51 8.14 2.27 14.52
CA PRO A 51 8.93 1.12 14.93
C PRO A 51 9.36 0.21 13.76
N PRO A 52 10.65 -0.20 13.68
CA PRO A 52 11.66 -0.14 14.74
C PRO A 52 12.61 1.08 14.68
N GLY A 53 12.25 2.16 13.98
CA GLY A 53 12.86 3.50 14.13
C GLY A 53 14.16 3.77 13.36
N ALA A 54 14.81 2.73 12.83
CA ALA A 54 16.04 2.81 12.03
C ALA A 54 17.08 3.83 12.54
N PRO A 55 17.50 3.78 13.82
CA PRO A 55 18.33 4.81 14.45
C PRO A 55 19.70 4.99 13.78
N THR A 56 20.27 3.94 13.19
CA THR A 56 21.51 4.04 12.41
C THR A 56 21.29 4.91 11.18
N PHE A 57 20.19 4.70 10.44
CA PHE A 57 19.84 5.52 9.29
C PHE A 57 19.65 6.98 9.71
N GLN A 58 18.92 7.23 10.80
CA GLN A 58 18.69 8.60 11.31
C GLN A 58 20.00 9.33 11.66
N LEU A 59 20.97 8.64 12.28
CA LEU A 59 22.26 9.24 12.62
C LEU A 59 23.05 9.66 11.37
N PHE A 60 23.09 8.81 10.35
CA PHE A 60 23.74 9.16 9.07
C PHE A 60 22.94 10.23 8.32
N GLY A 61 21.61 10.18 8.34
CA GLY A 61 20.75 11.20 7.76
C GLY A 61 20.97 12.57 8.42
N ARG A 62 21.16 12.61 9.75
CA ARG A 62 21.55 13.84 10.44
C ARG A 62 22.89 14.38 9.94
N ILE A 63 23.90 13.53 9.78
CA ILE A 63 25.20 13.94 9.22
C ILE A 63 25.02 14.52 7.81
N PHE A 64 24.27 13.83 6.94
CA PHE A 64 24.06 14.28 5.57
C PHE A 64 23.28 15.59 5.51
N SER A 65 22.30 15.79 6.38
CA SER A 65 21.58 17.07 6.47
C SER A 65 22.48 18.28 6.73
N LEU A 66 23.65 18.10 7.36
CA LEU A 66 24.61 19.18 7.59
C LEU A 66 25.25 19.68 6.28
N PHE A 67 25.32 18.85 5.24
CA PHE A 67 25.80 19.26 3.92
C PHE A 67 24.84 20.17 3.16
N ALA A 68 23.63 20.42 3.69
CA ALA A 68 22.71 21.41 3.16
C ALA A 68 23.21 22.86 3.35
N GLY A 69 24.27 23.08 4.15
CA GLY A 69 24.92 24.40 4.29
C GLY A 69 24.03 25.46 4.95
N GLY A 70 23.05 25.04 5.76
CA GLY A 70 22.06 25.91 6.40
C GLY A 70 20.79 26.17 5.58
N ASP A 71 20.77 25.75 4.31
CA ASP A 71 19.58 25.83 3.46
C ASP A 71 18.65 24.64 3.73
N VAL A 72 17.62 24.86 4.54
CA VAL A 72 16.67 23.81 4.96
C VAL A 72 15.96 23.15 3.78
N THR A 73 15.80 23.84 2.65
CA THR A 73 15.12 23.30 1.45
C THR A 73 15.93 22.20 0.76
N LYS A 74 17.24 22.09 1.06
CA LYS A 74 18.14 21.06 0.53
C LYS A 74 18.33 19.87 1.46
N VAL A 75 17.77 19.91 2.68
CA VAL A 75 17.95 18.83 3.67
C VAL A 75 17.39 17.50 3.14
N ALA A 76 16.20 17.52 2.53
CA ALA A 76 15.62 16.32 1.93
C ALA A 76 16.53 15.73 0.84
N TYR A 77 16.99 16.54 -0.12
CA TYR A 77 17.91 16.08 -1.15
C TYR A 77 19.20 15.49 -0.57
N MET A 78 19.76 16.08 0.50
CA MET A 78 20.96 15.52 1.13
C MET A 78 20.70 14.17 1.80
N VAL A 79 19.53 13.96 2.39
CA VAL A 79 19.15 12.65 2.93
C VAL A 79 18.87 11.65 1.80
N ASN A 80 18.26 12.07 0.69
CA ASN A 80 18.12 11.22 -0.50
C ASN A 80 19.49 10.88 -1.12
N ALA A 81 20.45 11.82 -1.07
CA ALA A 81 21.82 11.60 -1.49
C ALA A 81 22.56 10.55 -0.64
N LEU A 82 22.22 10.40 0.65
CA LEU A 82 22.72 9.29 1.47
C LEU A 82 22.32 7.94 0.87
N SER A 83 21.05 7.79 0.47
CA SER A 83 20.57 6.59 -0.23
C SER A 83 21.32 6.37 -1.55
N ALA A 84 21.47 7.40 -2.37
CA ALA A 84 22.21 7.32 -3.63
C ALA A 84 23.67 6.87 -3.45
N VAL A 85 24.36 7.39 -2.43
CA VAL A 85 25.74 7.00 -2.10
C VAL A 85 25.81 5.58 -1.54
N CYS A 86 24.91 5.19 -0.64
CA CYS A 86 24.80 3.81 -0.14
C CYS A 86 24.53 2.81 -1.27
N SER A 87 23.65 3.15 -2.21
CA SER A 87 23.39 2.33 -3.39
C SER A 87 24.61 2.22 -4.31
N GLY A 88 25.33 3.32 -4.55
CA GLY A 88 26.61 3.27 -5.26
C GLY A 88 27.64 2.36 -4.58
N LEU A 89 27.75 2.41 -3.25
CA LEU A 89 28.61 1.50 -2.47
C LEU A 89 28.14 0.04 -2.61
N THR A 90 26.84 -0.22 -2.70
CA THR A 90 26.31 -1.56 -2.99
C THR A 90 26.85 -2.08 -4.33
N ILE A 91 26.83 -1.24 -5.38
CA ILE A 91 27.36 -1.58 -6.71
C ILE A 91 28.87 -1.84 -6.67
N LEU A 92 29.63 -1.05 -5.89
CA LEU A 92 31.06 -1.28 -5.64
C LEU A 92 31.35 -2.68 -5.08
N PHE A 93 30.64 -3.05 -4.01
CA PHE A 93 30.83 -4.34 -3.34
C PHE A 93 30.31 -5.50 -4.19
N LEU A 94 29.27 -5.29 -5.00
CA LEU A 94 28.81 -6.25 -5.99
C LEU A 94 29.88 -6.51 -7.06
N PHE A 95 30.47 -5.45 -7.61
CA PHE A 95 31.56 -5.57 -8.59
C PHE A 95 32.71 -6.40 -8.03
N TRP A 96 33.20 -6.09 -6.82
CA TRP A 96 34.27 -6.88 -6.21
C TRP A 96 33.86 -8.31 -5.88
N THR A 97 32.61 -8.52 -5.46
CA THR A 97 32.06 -9.88 -5.25
C THR A 97 32.12 -10.70 -6.54
N ILE A 98 31.66 -10.13 -7.66
CA ILE A 98 31.68 -10.79 -8.96
C ILE A 98 33.10 -11.09 -9.42
N THR A 99 34.03 -10.13 -9.32
CA THR A 99 35.41 -10.38 -9.77
C THR A 99 36.15 -11.38 -8.88
N MET A 100 35.81 -11.44 -7.58
CA MET A 100 36.31 -12.47 -6.67
C MET A 100 35.82 -13.87 -7.07
N PHE A 101 34.54 -14.04 -7.41
CA PHE A 101 34.04 -15.31 -7.95
C PHE A 101 34.62 -15.62 -9.33
N GLY A 102 34.71 -14.64 -10.24
CA GLY A 102 35.31 -14.80 -11.57
C GLY A 102 36.75 -15.32 -11.49
N LYS A 103 37.55 -14.79 -10.55
CA LYS A 103 38.91 -15.28 -10.30
C LYS A 103 38.95 -16.74 -9.84
N LYS A 104 37.95 -17.22 -9.09
CA LYS A 104 37.85 -18.63 -8.66
C LYS A 104 37.52 -19.59 -9.82
N LEU A 105 37.00 -19.09 -10.93
CA LEU A 105 36.69 -19.88 -12.14
C LEU A 105 37.93 -20.16 -13.01
N VAL A 106 39.03 -19.44 -12.78
CA VAL A 106 40.33 -19.72 -13.41
C VAL A 106 40.94 -20.98 -12.78
N LYS A 107 41.51 -21.87 -13.60
CA LYS A 107 42.11 -23.14 -13.12
C LYS A 107 43.17 -22.89 -12.05
N LYS A 108 43.09 -23.62 -10.94
CA LYS A 108 44.06 -23.57 -9.84
C LYS A 108 45.46 -23.95 -10.34
N GLY A 109 46.47 -23.15 -9.96
CA GLY A 109 47.88 -23.39 -10.31
C GLY A 109 48.34 -22.80 -11.65
N GLN A 110 47.46 -22.13 -12.41
CA GLN A 110 47.84 -21.41 -13.63
C GLN A 110 47.91 -19.90 -13.40
N GLU A 111 48.92 -19.24 -13.99
CA GLU A 111 48.90 -17.78 -14.08
C GLU A 111 47.75 -17.33 -14.99
N MET A 112 47.02 -16.32 -14.52
CA MET A 112 45.86 -15.78 -15.23
C MET A 112 46.30 -15.01 -16.48
N THR A 113 45.75 -15.35 -17.64
CA THR A 113 46.05 -14.65 -18.91
C THR A 113 45.49 -13.23 -18.91
N LYS A 114 46.00 -12.37 -19.81
CA LYS A 114 45.42 -11.03 -20.01
C LYS A 114 43.95 -11.09 -20.43
N GLY A 115 43.59 -12.03 -21.30
CA GLY A 115 42.20 -12.22 -21.75
C GLY A 115 41.27 -12.63 -20.59
N GLN A 116 41.70 -13.55 -19.73
CA GLN A 116 40.96 -13.93 -18.53
C GLN A 116 40.79 -12.75 -17.56
N MET A 117 41.84 -11.94 -17.35
CA MET A 117 41.73 -10.72 -16.52
C MET A 117 40.68 -9.77 -17.07
N ILE A 118 40.71 -9.49 -18.38
CA ILE A 118 39.72 -8.61 -19.04
C ILE A 118 38.32 -9.20 -18.92
N ALA A 119 38.15 -10.51 -19.15
CA ALA A 119 36.84 -11.15 -19.03
C ALA A 119 36.29 -11.09 -17.60
N ILE A 120 37.13 -11.23 -16.57
CA ILE A 120 36.73 -11.07 -15.16
C ILE A 120 36.32 -9.62 -14.86
N PHE A 121 37.07 -8.64 -15.35
CA PHE A 121 36.69 -7.23 -15.20
C PHE A 121 35.38 -6.94 -15.93
N GLY A 122 35.19 -7.47 -17.13
CA GLY A 122 33.95 -7.38 -17.89
C GLY A 122 32.77 -8.02 -17.18
N SER A 123 32.96 -9.19 -16.56
CA SER A 123 31.96 -9.81 -15.68
C SER A 123 31.56 -8.88 -14.53
N GLY A 124 32.53 -8.28 -13.85
CA GLY A 124 32.28 -7.30 -12.80
C GLY A 124 31.44 -6.12 -13.31
N LEU A 125 31.90 -5.47 -14.39
CA LEU A 125 31.25 -4.28 -14.96
C LEU A 125 29.81 -4.56 -15.39
N VAL A 126 29.58 -5.64 -16.16
CA VAL A 126 28.25 -5.97 -16.69
C VAL A 126 27.30 -6.35 -15.56
N GLY A 127 27.71 -7.25 -14.65
CA GLY A 127 26.83 -7.71 -13.58
C GLY A 127 26.50 -6.60 -12.57
N SER A 128 27.49 -5.77 -12.19
CA SER A 128 27.24 -4.68 -11.23
C SER A 128 26.39 -3.57 -11.84
N LEU A 129 26.63 -3.18 -13.10
CA LEU A 129 25.81 -2.15 -13.76
C LEU A 129 24.43 -2.67 -14.14
N ALA A 130 24.26 -3.96 -14.44
CA ALA A 130 22.93 -4.53 -14.66
C ALA A 130 22.06 -4.42 -13.41
N TYR A 131 22.63 -4.63 -12.22
CA TYR A 131 21.91 -4.38 -10.97
C TYR A 131 21.73 -2.89 -10.70
N ALA A 132 22.68 -2.05 -11.10
CA ALA A 132 22.56 -0.61 -10.92
C ALA A 132 21.33 -0.03 -11.63
N PHE A 133 20.99 -0.58 -12.80
CA PHE A 133 19.86 -0.15 -13.62
C PHE A 133 18.66 -1.11 -13.55
N SER A 134 18.54 -1.94 -12.51
CA SER A 134 17.35 -2.78 -12.34
C SER A 134 16.25 -2.00 -11.58
N ASP A 135 15.03 -2.01 -12.13
CA ASP A 135 13.81 -1.34 -11.61
C ASP A 135 13.77 -1.24 -10.07
N THR A 136 13.64 -2.36 -9.38
CA THR A 136 13.49 -2.38 -7.91
C THR A 136 14.65 -1.73 -7.16
N PHE A 137 15.90 -1.92 -7.63
CA PHE A 137 17.07 -1.37 -6.92
C PHE A 137 17.24 0.13 -7.16
N TRP A 138 16.98 0.58 -8.39
CA TRP A 138 17.08 2.01 -8.74
C TRP A 138 15.98 2.80 -8.03
N PHE A 139 14.75 2.29 -7.96
CA PHE A 139 13.65 2.91 -7.20
C PHE A 139 14.08 3.28 -5.77
N SER A 140 14.69 2.35 -5.03
CA SER A 140 15.14 2.60 -3.65
C SER A 140 16.41 3.45 -3.56
N ALA A 141 17.14 3.66 -4.66
CA ALA A 141 18.39 4.42 -4.67
C ALA A 141 18.19 5.94 -4.72
N VAL A 142 17.00 6.40 -5.10
CA VAL A 142 16.68 7.82 -5.39
C VAL A 142 15.83 8.50 -4.32
N GLU A 143 15.50 7.81 -3.23
CA GLU A 143 14.67 8.31 -2.12
C GLU A 143 15.26 8.00 -0.74
N GLY A 144 14.90 8.81 0.26
CA GLY A 144 15.42 8.76 1.63
C GLY A 144 14.82 7.65 2.49
N GLU A 145 14.94 6.39 2.07
CA GLU A 145 14.40 5.22 2.78
C GLU A 145 15.50 4.21 3.19
N VAL A 146 15.16 3.30 4.12
CA VAL A 146 16.13 2.39 4.76
C VAL A 146 16.70 1.30 3.85
N TYR A 147 16.07 1.05 2.70
CA TYR A 147 16.39 -0.10 1.83
C TYR A 147 17.73 0.04 1.10
N ALA A 148 18.13 1.26 0.71
CA ALA A 148 19.44 1.52 0.10
C ALA A 148 20.58 1.17 1.07
N MET A 149 20.50 1.65 2.30
CA MET A 149 21.51 1.37 3.34
C MET A 149 21.49 -0.11 3.76
N SER A 150 20.32 -0.75 3.82
CA SER A 150 20.19 -2.19 4.06
C SER A 150 20.89 -3.03 2.98
N SER A 151 20.73 -2.65 1.70
CA SER A 151 21.41 -3.29 0.58
C SER A 151 22.92 -3.12 0.64
N PHE A 152 23.39 -1.92 1.03
CA PHE A 152 24.81 -1.65 1.26
C PHE A 152 25.40 -2.57 2.33
N PHE A 153 24.78 -2.69 3.50
CA PHE A 153 25.30 -3.57 4.55
C PHE A 153 25.29 -5.04 4.12
N THR A 154 24.26 -5.47 3.39
CA THR A 154 24.19 -6.83 2.84
C THR A 154 25.36 -7.12 1.88
N ALA A 155 25.62 -6.20 0.94
CA ALA A 155 26.74 -6.32 0.00
C ALA A 155 28.10 -6.27 0.72
N LEU A 156 28.24 -5.37 1.69
CA LEU A 156 29.48 -5.19 2.46
C LEU A 156 29.83 -6.42 3.30
N VAL A 157 28.88 -7.01 4.05
CA VAL A 157 29.18 -8.20 4.86
C VAL A 157 29.45 -9.42 3.99
N PHE A 158 28.73 -9.55 2.88
CA PHE A 158 28.94 -10.65 1.95
C PHE A 158 30.31 -10.54 1.25
N TRP A 159 30.70 -9.33 0.84
CA TRP A 159 32.06 -9.08 0.37
C TRP A 159 33.11 -9.34 1.48
N ALA A 160 32.84 -8.92 2.71
CA ALA A 160 33.76 -9.09 3.84
C ALA A 160 34.03 -10.56 4.16
N ILE A 161 33.05 -11.46 4.03
CA ILE A 161 33.29 -12.90 4.21
C ILE A 161 34.14 -13.50 3.08
N LEU A 162 33.97 -13.03 1.85
CA LEU A 162 34.83 -13.44 0.73
C LEU A 162 36.25 -12.90 0.90
N LYS A 163 36.37 -11.71 1.48
CA LYS A 163 37.66 -11.11 1.84
C LYS A 163 38.35 -11.92 2.94
N TRP A 164 37.63 -12.29 3.99
CA TRP A 164 38.09 -13.25 5.00
C TRP A 164 38.57 -14.56 4.35
N GLU A 165 37.79 -15.13 3.42
CA GLU A 165 38.14 -16.39 2.75
C GLU A 165 39.47 -16.29 2.00
N SER A 166 39.71 -15.16 1.33
CA SER A 166 40.96 -14.87 0.60
C SER A 166 42.18 -14.71 1.51
N GLU A 167 41.96 -14.36 2.78
CA GLU A 167 42.98 -14.15 3.80
C GLU A 167 42.91 -15.20 4.92
N ALA A 168 42.22 -16.33 4.72
CA ALA A 168 41.92 -17.26 5.81
C ALA A 168 43.16 -17.96 6.43
N GLU A 169 44.31 -17.85 5.78
CA GLU A 169 45.62 -18.33 6.23
C GLU A 169 46.46 -17.23 6.90
N ASP A 170 46.02 -15.97 6.85
CA ASP A 170 46.66 -14.85 7.56
C ASP A 170 46.47 -15.00 9.08
N ARG A 171 47.51 -14.68 9.86
CA ARG A 171 47.48 -14.74 11.34
C ARG A 171 46.41 -13.83 11.98
N HIS A 172 45.97 -12.79 11.27
CA HIS A 172 44.97 -11.82 11.72
C HIS A 172 43.60 -12.01 11.05
N ASN A 173 43.34 -13.14 10.38
CA ASN A 173 42.11 -13.36 9.61
C ASN A 173 40.82 -13.10 10.41
N LEU A 174 40.79 -13.39 11.71
CA LEU A 174 39.60 -13.29 12.56
C LEU A 174 39.08 -11.85 12.72
N ARG A 175 39.90 -10.83 12.40
CA ARG A 175 39.46 -9.42 12.36
C ARG A 175 38.24 -9.22 11.45
N TRP A 176 38.15 -9.98 10.36
CA TRP A 176 37.03 -9.90 9.42
C TRP A 176 35.74 -10.48 10.02
N ILE A 177 35.84 -11.54 10.82
CA ILE A 177 34.67 -12.13 11.51
C ILE A 177 34.14 -11.15 12.57
N ILE A 178 35.03 -10.49 13.30
CA ILE A 178 34.66 -9.45 14.27
C ILE A 178 34.02 -8.25 13.55
N LEU A 179 34.59 -7.82 12.42
CA LEU A 179 34.01 -6.76 11.59
C LEU A 179 32.61 -7.13 11.07
N ILE A 180 32.41 -8.36 10.59
CA ILE A 180 31.10 -8.83 10.14
C ILE A 180 30.09 -8.76 11.30
N ALA A 181 30.47 -9.20 12.50
CA ALA A 181 29.59 -9.14 13.67
C ALA A 181 29.20 -7.69 14.04
N PHE A 182 30.17 -6.76 13.97
CA PHE A 182 29.93 -5.32 14.16
C PHE A 182 28.95 -4.75 13.12
N LEU A 183 29.19 -5.05 11.84
CA LEU A 183 28.37 -4.56 10.73
C LEU A 183 26.95 -5.15 10.77
N VAL A 184 26.80 -6.42 11.16
CA VAL A 184 25.49 -7.03 11.42
C VAL A 184 24.78 -6.28 12.56
N GLY A 185 25.49 -5.98 13.66
CA GLY A 185 24.96 -5.18 14.76
C GLY A 185 24.45 -3.80 14.32
N ILE A 186 25.26 -3.05 13.57
CA ILE A 186 24.88 -1.73 13.03
C ILE A 186 23.67 -1.82 12.11
N SER A 187 23.66 -2.84 11.24
CA SER A 187 22.60 -3.05 10.25
C SER A 187 21.24 -3.33 10.89
N ILE A 188 21.18 -3.90 12.10
CA ILE A 188 19.90 -4.06 12.82
C ILE A 188 19.26 -2.70 13.10
N GLY A 189 20.07 -1.67 13.37
CA GLY A 189 19.60 -0.28 13.49
C GLY A 189 19.24 0.40 12.17
N VAL A 190 19.28 -0.33 11.05
CA VAL A 190 18.77 0.10 9.74
C VAL A 190 17.58 -0.77 9.34
N HIS A 191 17.82 -2.07 9.14
CA HIS A 191 16.82 -3.07 8.78
C HIS A 191 17.35 -4.49 9.03
N LEU A 192 16.45 -5.44 9.35
CA LEU A 192 16.78 -6.83 9.66
C LEU A 192 17.18 -7.71 8.44
N LEU A 193 17.12 -7.19 7.20
CA LEU A 193 17.27 -8.01 5.99
C LEU A 193 18.68 -8.57 5.82
N ASN A 194 19.69 -7.87 6.34
CA ASN A 194 21.08 -8.31 6.30
C ASN A 194 21.31 -9.67 7.00
N LEU A 195 20.47 -10.03 7.99
CA LEU A 195 20.55 -11.32 8.68
C LEU A 195 20.38 -12.51 7.72
N LEU A 196 19.69 -12.30 6.59
CA LEU A 196 19.45 -13.32 5.58
C LEU A 196 20.71 -13.69 4.78
N ALA A 197 21.78 -12.88 4.85
CA ALA A 197 23.08 -13.22 4.26
C ALA A 197 23.88 -14.22 5.11
N ILE A 198 23.57 -14.37 6.41
CA ILE A 198 24.32 -15.22 7.36
C ILE A 198 24.44 -16.67 6.88
N PRO A 199 23.38 -17.35 6.38
CA PRO A 199 23.51 -18.70 5.86
C PRO A 199 24.52 -18.81 4.72
N ALA A 200 24.51 -17.89 3.75
CA ALA A 200 25.48 -17.88 2.66
C ALA A 200 26.92 -17.69 3.19
N MET A 201 27.13 -16.74 4.12
CA MET A 201 28.43 -16.51 4.75
C MET A 201 28.94 -17.71 5.57
N ALA A 202 28.05 -18.41 6.28
CA ALA A 202 28.39 -19.60 7.03
C ALA A 202 28.90 -20.73 6.11
N TYR A 203 28.34 -20.87 4.91
CA TYR A 203 28.83 -21.83 3.92
C TYR A 203 30.16 -21.41 3.28
N VAL A 204 30.43 -20.10 3.09
CA VAL A 204 31.77 -19.62 2.72
C VAL A 204 32.80 -20.06 3.78
N PHE A 205 32.48 -19.85 5.06
CA PHE A 205 33.33 -20.28 6.17
C PHE A 205 33.55 -21.80 6.18
N TYR A 206 32.47 -22.57 6.10
CA TYR A 206 32.50 -24.04 6.12
C TYR A 206 33.33 -24.60 4.97
N PHE A 207 33.09 -24.16 3.73
CA PHE A 207 33.80 -24.69 2.56
C PHE A 207 35.30 -24.36 2.57
N LYS A 208 35.70 -23.23 3.14
CA LYS A 208 37.13 -22.87 3.28
C LYS A 208 37.82 -23.63 4.40
N LYS A 209 37.21 -23.77 5.58
CA LYS A 209 37.81 -24.47 6.73
C LYS A 209 37.73 -25.99 6.63
N TYR A 210 36.73 -26.52 5.92
CA TYR A 210 36.52 -27.96 5.75
C TYR A 210 36.48 -28.33 4.25
N PRO A 211 37.66 -28.40 3.57
CA PRO A 211 37.72 -28.66 2.13
C PRO A 211 37.13 -30.01 1.73
N LYS A 212 37.29 -31.03 2.59
CA LYS A 212 36.69 -32.37 2.46
C LYS A 212 35.27 -32.35 3.05
N THR A 213 34.34 -31.79 2.30
CA THR A 213 32.94 -31.62 2.72
C THR A 213 32.24 -32.97 2.85
N THR A 214 31.62 -33.22 4.01
CA THR A 214 30.77 -34.41 4.23
C THR A 214 29.29 -34.02 4.25
N ARG A 215 28.38 -34.97 3.97
CA ARG A 215 26.92 -34.73 4.08
C ARG A 215 26.51 -34.28 5.48
N LYS A 216 27.07 -34.94 6.51
CA LYS A 216 26.84 -34.59 7.92
C LYS A 216 27.32 -33.17 8.24
N GLY A 217 28.55 -32.82 7.85
CA GLY A 217 29.09 -31.48 8.08
C GLY A 217 28.31 -30.38 7.35
N PHE A 218 27.84 -30.67 6.13
CA PHE A 218 27.00 -29.76 5.35
C PHE A 218 25.66 -29.47 6.06
N ILE A 219 24.95 -30.50 6.51
CA ILE A 219 23.69 -30.35 7.24
C ILE A 219 23.90 -29.58 8.56
N ILE A 220 24.95 -29.93 9.31
CA ILE A 220 25.27 -29.24 10.57
C ILE A 220 25.57 -27.76 10.32
N ALA A 221 26.34 -27.41 9.28
CA ALA A 221 26.59 -26.01 8.93
C ALA A 221 25.29 -25.25 8.62
N GLY A 222 24.37 -25.87 7.87
CA GLY A 222 23.05 -25.31 7.60
C GLY A 222 22.24 -25.06 8.88
N LEU A 223 22.11 -26.06 9.74
CA LEU A 223 21.38 -25.93 11.02
C LEU A 223 22.00 -24.88 11.93
N LEU A 224 23.34 -24.85 12.06
CA LEU A 224 24.05 -23.83 12.84
C LEU A 224 23.82 -22.43 12.27
N SER A 225 23.79 -22.27 10.94
CA SER A 225 23.53 -20.95 10.34
C SER A 225 22.12 -20.43 10.62
N ILE A 226 21.10 -21.31 10.56
CA ILE A 226 19.72 -20.97 10.93
C ILE A 226 19.64 -20.65 12.43
N LEU A 227 20.34 -21.42 13.26
CA LEU A 227 20.43 -21.17 14.70
C LEU A 227 21.06 -19.80 14.99
N ILE A 228 22.10 -19.39 14.25
CA ILE A 228 22.72 -18.06 14.40
C ILE A 228 21.71 -16.97 14.01
N VAL A 229 21.00 -17.12 12.89
CA VAL A 229 19.94 -16.17 12.48
C VAL A 229 18.88 -16.06 13.57
N GLY A 230 18.37 -17.20 14.07
CA GLY A 230 17.38 -17.24 15.15
C GLY A 230 17.91 -16.65 16.47
N LEU A 231 19.18 -16.89 16.81
CA LEU A 231 19.82 -16.32 17.99
C LEU A 231 19.92 -14.78 17.86
N VAL A 232 20.29 -14.25 16.71
CA VAL A 232 20.34 -12.79 16.54
C VAL A 232 18.92 -12.21 16.57
N LEU A 233 18.00 -12.78 15.79
CA LEU A 233 16.63 -12.26 15.62
C LEU A 233 15.79 -12.36 16.90
N TYR A 234 15.80 -13.50 17.59
CA TYR A 234 14.93 -13.77 18.74
C TYR A 234 15.62 -13.65 20.09
N PHE A 235 16.95 -13.72 20.16
CA PHE A 235 17.67 -13.58 21.42
C PHE A 235 18.39 -12.24 21.54
N VAL A 236 19.25 -11.86 20.60
CA VAL A 236 19.99 -10.59 20.74
C VAL A 236 19.05 -9.39 20.71
N VAL A 237 18.18 -9.29 19.69
CA VAL A 237 17.36 -8.09 19.50
C VAL A 237 16.33 -7.91 20.62
N PRO A 238 15.35 -8.83 20.82
CA PRO A 238 14.31 -8.62 21.82
C PRO A 238 14.71 -9.13 23.23
N MET A 239 15.46 -10.24 23.38
CA MET A 239 15.67 -10.81 24.72
C MET A 239 16.63 -10.02 25.59
N ILE A 240 17.67 -9.39 25.03
CA ILE A 240 18.56 -8.52 25.83
C ILE A 240 17.76 -7.36 26.44
N VAL A 241 16.90 -6.73 25.64
CA VAL A 241 16.01 -5.65 26.09
C VAL A 241 14.95 -6.18 27.05
N SER A 242 14.42 -7.40 26.82
CA SER A 242 13.49 -8.07 27.74
C SER A 242 14.13 -8.37 29.10
N PHE A 243 15.36 -8.87 29.14
CA PHE A 243 16.07 -9.07 30.39
C PHE A 243 16.35 -7.75 31.11
N ALA A 244 16.76 -6.70 30.38
CA ALA A 244 16.89 -5.37 30.94
C ALA A 244 15.56 -4.89 31.57
N GLY A 245 14.43 -5.07 30.89
CA GLY A 245 13.09 -4.74 31.39
C GLY A 245 12.67 -5.58 32.61
N LYS A 246 12.99 -6.89 32.64
CA LYS A 246 12.71 -7.76 33.79
C LYS A 246 13.54 -7.38 35.01
N PHE A 247 14.82 -7.09 34.82
CA PHE A 247 15.69 -6.56 35.88
C PHE A 247 15.15 -5.22 36.38
N GLU A 248 14.77 -4.33 35.47
CA GLU A 248 14.16 -3.04 35.79
C GLU A 248 12.95 -3.19 36.72
N ILE A 249 11.98 -4.03 36.33
CA ILE A 249 10.78 -4.27 37.13
C ILE A 249 11.13 -4.89 38.49
N PHE A 250 12.03 -5.87 38.53
CA PHE A 250 12.43 -6.53 39.78
C PHE A 250 13.08 -5.55 40.78
N PHE A 251 14.09 -4.80 40.35
CA PHE A 251 14.80 -3.90 41.25
C PHE A 251 13.95 -2.70 41.67
N VAL A 252 13.08 -2.19 40.80
CA VAL A 252 12.17 -1.07 41.14
C VAL A 252 11.01 -1.54 42.01
N ASN A 253 10.28 -2.59 41.62
CA ASN A 253 9.05 -2.98 42.32
C ASN A 253 9.32 -3.82 43.57
N THR A 254 10.31 -4.72 43.52
CA THR A 254 10.61 -5.67 44.60
C THR A 254 11.70 -5.13 45.52
N ALA A 255 12.81 -4.61 44.98
CA ALA A 255 13.90 -4.06 45.78
C ALA A 255 13.71 -2.56 46.13
N ASN A 256 12.61 -1.93 45.70
CA ASN A 256 12.27 -0.51 45.94
C ASN A 256 13.38 0.48 45.54
N MET A 257 14.16 0.15 44.49
CA MET A 257 15.18 1.05 43.95
C MET A 257 14.56 2.11 43.02
N PRO A 258 15.24 3.25 42.77
CA PRO A 258 14.80 4.24 41.79
C PRO A 258 14.68 3.67 40.37
N PHE A 259 13.85 4.28 39.53
CA PHE A 259 13.75 3.96 38.11
C PHE A 259 15.12 3.94 37.42
N ASN A 260 15.24 3.06 36.43
CA ASN A 260 16.43 2.71 35.63
C ASN A 260 17.53 1.93 36.38
N SER A 261 17.39 1.69 37.70
CA SER A 261 18.43 0.99 38.48
C SER A 261 18.62 -0.45 38.01
N GLY A 262 17.54 -1.18 37.74
CA GLY A 262 17.64 -2.58 37.30
C GLY A 262 18.27 -2.70 35.91
N THR A 263 17.92 -1.77 35.01
CA THR A 263 18.54 -1.67 33.68
C THR A 263 20.06 -1.44 33.78
N ILE A 264 20.51 -0.51 34.63
CA ILE A 264 21.94 -0.22 34.85
C ILE A 264 22.66 -1.46 35.41
N ILE A 265 22.08 -2.11 36.42
CA ILE A 265 22.65 -3.33 37.03
C ILE A 265 22.79 -4.44 35.99
N PHE A 266 21.77 -4.66 35.15
CA PHE A 266 21.81 -5.65 34.08
C PHE A 266 22.98 -5.41 33.11
N PHE A 267 23.13 -4.18 32.61
CA PHE A 267 24.23 -3.87 31.70
C PHE A 267 25.61 -3.92 32.36
N ALA A 268 25.73 -3.51 33.63
CA ALA A 268 26.97 -3.65 34.40
C ALA A 268 27.37 -5.12 34.55
N LEU A 269 26.41 -6.01 34.86
CA LEU A 269 26.63 -7.45 34.93
C LEU A 269 27.01 -8.03 33.56
N LEU A 270 26.32 -7.63 32.48
CA LEU A 270 26.64 -8.08 31.13
C LEU A 270 28.07 -7.69 30.72
N ILE A 271 28.46 -6.44 30.98
CA ILE A 271 29.83 -5.94 30.74
C ILE A 271 30.83 -6.73 31.59
N GLY A 272 30.55 -6.93 32.88
CA GLY A 272 31.39 -7.71 33.79
C GLY A 272 31.60 -9.15 33.31
N LEU A 273 30.54 -9.81 32.85
CA LEU A 273 30.58 -11.17 32.28
C LEU A 273 31.40 -11.22 30.98
N ILE A 274 31.28 -10.21 30.11
CA ILE A 274 32.08 -10.11 28.89
C ILE A 274 33.57 -9.93 29.25
N ILE A 275 33.91 -9.01 30.15
CA ILE A 275 35.29 -8.78 30.60
C ILE A 275 35.86 -10.05 31.22
N PHE A 276 35.13 -10.68 32.14
CA PHE A 276 35.52 -11.94 32.74
C PHE A 276 35.75 -13.02 31.67
N GLY A 277 34.83 -13.17 30.72
CA GLY A 277 34.93 -14.14 29.63
C GLY A 277 36.14 -13.90 28.72
N LEU A 278 36.47 -12.64 28.42
CA LEU A 278 37.66 -12.28 27.65
C LEU A 278 38.95 -12.61 28.41
N LEU A 279 39.03 -12.24 29.70
CA LEU A 279 40.18 -12.55 30.56
C LEU A 279 40.36 -14.06 30.73
N HIS A 280 39.26 -14.78 31.01
CA HIS A 280 39.27 -16.22 31.19
C HIS A 280 39.65 -16.99 29.92
N SER A 281 39.07 -16.62 28.77
CA SER A 281 39.39 -17.25 27.49
C SER A 281 40.84 -17.01 27.06
N LYS A 282 41.40 -15.82 27.36
CA LYS A 282 42.83 -15.54 27.18
C LYS A 282 43.70 -16.38 28.11
N ALA A 283 43.39 -16.40 29.41
CA ALA A 283 44.14 -17.15 30.41
C ALA A 283 44.15 -18.66 30.14
N LYS A 284 43.06 -19.22 29.59
CA LYS A 284 42.94 -20.64 29.22
C LYS A 284 43.33 -20.95 27.76
N ALA A 285 43.87 -19.98 27.03
CA ALA A 285 44.26 -20.12 25.61
C ALA A 285 43.15 -20.72 24.72
N LYS A 286 41.90 -20.24 24.87
CA LYS A 286 40.73 -20.66 24.08
C LYS A 286 40.39 -19.62 23.00
N PRO A 287 41.06 -19.61 21.83
CA PRO A 287 40.90 -18.55 20.82
C PRO A 287 39.51 -18.49 20.19
N LEU A 288 38.84 -19.64 20.00
CA LEU A 288 37.46 -19.66 19.48
C LEU A 288 36.49 -19.00 20.44
N LEU A 289 36.56 -19.35 21.74
CA LEU A 289 35.73 -18.73 22.77
C LEU A 289 35.98 -17.23 22.86
N ASN A 290 37.26 -16.81 22.84
CA ASN A 290 37.63 -15.40 22.86
C ASN A 290 37.03 -14.65 21.66
N THR A 291 37.15 -15.22 20.46
CA THR A 291 36.61 -14.62 19.23
C THR A 291 35.09 -14.55 19.24
N SER A 292 34.41 -15.58 19.74
CA SER A 292 32.94 -15.57 19.88
C SER A 292 32.47 -14.47 20.83
N ILE A 293 33.18 -14.27 21.96
CA ILE A 293 32.87 -13.19 22.91
C ILE A 293 33.13 -11.82 22.29
N LEU A 294 34.23 -11.66 21.54
CA LEU A 294 34.52 -10.42 20.80
C LEU A 294 33.47 -10.15 19.73
N ALA A 295 33.08 -11.16 18.94
CA ALA A 295 32.03 -11.01 17.94
C ALA A 295 30.70 -10.60 18.59
N PHE A 296 30.33 -11.22 19.71
CA PHE A 296 29.15 -10.82 20.48
C PHE A 296 29.25 -9.38 21.00
N LEU A 297 30.38 -9.00 21.60
CA LEU A 297 30.63 -7.63 22.06
C LEU A 297 30.48 -6.61 20.93
N PHE A 298 31.14 -6.82 19.79
CA PHE A 298 31.07 -5.91 18.66
C PHE A 298 29.68 -5.86 18.03
N LEU A 299 28.95 -6.97 18.02
CA LEU A 299 27.53 -6.98 17.63
C LEU A 299 26.71 -6.07 18.56
N LEU A 300 26.91 -6.16 19.88
CA LEU A 300 26.23 -5.28 20.85
C LEU A 300 26.62 -3.81 20.69
N ILE A 301 27.89 -3.52 20.39
CA ILE A 301 28.33 -2.14 20.09
C ILE A 301 27.58 -1.62 18.87
N GLY A 302 27.47 -2.40 17.79
CA GLY A 302 26.67 -2.01 16.63
C GLY A 302 25.19 -1.82 16.95
N TYR A 303 24.60 -2.72 17.74
CA TYR A 303 23.21 -2.66 18.18
C TYR A 303 22.92 -1.50 19.15
N SER A 304 23.94 -0.89 19.76
CA SER A 304 23.76 0.19 20.73
C SER A 304 23.17 1.48 20.15
N THR A 305 23.06 1.61 18.82
CA THR A 305 22.41 2.76 18.17
C THR A 305 20.94 2.94 18.60
N PHE A 306 20.25 1.86 19.01
CA PHE A 306 18.90 1.93 19.57
C PHE A 306 18.78 2.73 20.88
N LEU A 307 19.89 2.94 21.60
CA LEU A 307 19.89 3.81 22.78
C LEU A 307 19.51 5.25 22.43
N VAL A 308 19.78 5.69 21.20
CA VAL A 308 19.38 7.02 20.71
C VAL A 308 17.87 7.19 20.79
N LEU A 309 17.09 6.17 20.42
CA LEU A 309 15.62 6.24 20.48
C LEU A 309 15.14 6.46 21.92
N VAL A 310 15.73 5.76 22.89
CA VAL A 310 15.37 5.91 24.31
C VAL A 310 15.71 7.32 24.81
N ILE A 311 16.90 7.82 24.48
CA ILE A 311 17.34 9.16 24.88
C ILE A 311 16.40 10.23 24.28
N ARG A 312 16.09 10.12 22.98
CA ARG A 312 15.27 11.11 22.26
C ARG A 312 13.80 11.02 22.63
N ALA A 313 13.28 9.83 22.90
CA ALA A 313 11.91 9.66 23.44
C ALA A 313 11.73 10.38 24.78
N ASN A 314 12.74 10.37 25.66
CA ASN A 314 12.70 11.07 26.94
C ASN A 314 12.77 12.60 26.81
N ALA A 315 13.32 13.12 25.70
CA ALA A 315 13.29 14.54 25.38
C ALA A 315 11.90 15.04 24.93
N ASN A 316 10.92 14.14 24.75
CA ASN A 316 9.57 14.42 24.24
C ASN A 316 9.62 15.20 22.92
N THR A 317 10.34 14.67 21.94
CA THR A 317 10.39 15.25 20.59
C THR A 317 8.98 15.33 19.98
N PRO A 318 8.72 16.29 19.06
CA PRO A 318 7.41 16.44 18.41
C PRO A 318 6.92 15.18 17.70
N ILE A 319 7.80 14.52 16.94
CA ILE A 319 7.57 13.16 16.44
C ILE A 319 8.21 12.20 17.44
N ASN A 320 7.39 11.41 18.12
CA ASN A 320 7.87 10.48 19.15
C ASN A 320 7.07 9.18 19.16
N GLU A 321 7.05 8.49 18.03
CA GLU A 321 6.20 7.31 17.84
C GLU A 321 6.44 6.25 18.90
N ASN A 322 5.34 5.73 19.47
CA ASN A 322 5.32 4.73 20.54
C ASN A 322 6.04 5.11 21.85
N ALA A 323 6.70 6.27 21.90
CA ALA A 323 7.40 6.83 23.05
C ALA A 323 8.24 5.83 23.86
N PRO A 324 9.25 5.14 23.26
CA PRO A 324 10.06 4.11 23.93
C PRO A 324 11.03 4.71 24.98
N LYS A 325 10.52 5.19 26.11
CA LYS A 325 11.26 5.97 27.13
C LYS A 325 12.13 5.14 28.08
N ASP A 326 12.08 3.82 28.01
CA ASP A 326 12.88 2.92 28.85
C ASP A 326 12.97 1.51 28.24
N ALA A 327 13.65 0.59 28.93
CA ALA A 327 13.84 -0.79 28.47
C ALA A 327 12.50 -1.53 28.24
N VAL A 328 11.47 -1.25 29.04
CA VAL A 328 10.14 -1.87 28.88
C VAL A 328 9.46 -1.31 27.63
N GLY A 329 9.43 0.01 27.48
CA GLY A 329 8.86 0.66 26.29
C GLY A 329 9.61 0.30 24.99
N LEU A 330 10.94 0.21 25.05
CA LEU A 330 11.77 -0.18 23.91
C LEU A 330 11.52 -1.62 23.47
N LEU A 331 11.21 -2.55 24.38
CA LEU A 331 10.86 -3.92 24.01
C LEU A 331 9.57 -3.95 23.17
N THR A 332 8.52 -3.28 23.65
CA THR A 332 7.24 -3.17 22.93
C THR A 332 7.42 -2.55 21.55
N TYR A 333 8.29 -1.53 21.47
CA TYR A 333 8.66 -0.85 20.24
C TYR A 333 9.36 -1.80 19.25
N LEU A 334 10.42 -2.50 19.68
CA LEU A 334 11.16 -3.46 18.84
C LEU A 334 10.31 -4.64 18.37
N ASN A 335 9.41 -5.12 19.23
CA ASN A 335 8.50 -6.23 18.92
C ASN A 335 7.36 -5.83 17.99
N ARG A 336 7.18 -4.54 17.68
CA ARG A 336 6.14 -4.07 16.76
C ARG A 336 4.73 -4.50 17.19
N GLU A 337 4.49 -4.58 18.51
CA GLU A 337 3.26 -5.18 19.08
C GLU A 337 1.97 -4.50 18.64
N GLN A 338 2.06 -3.25 18.17
CA GLN A 338 0.91 -2.49 17.65
C GLN A 338 0.34 -3.02 16.33
N TYR A 339 1.11 -3.79 15.55
CA TYR A 339 0.69 -4.28 14.23
C TYR A 339 0.07 -5.69 14.28
N GLY A 340 -0.11 -6.28 15.47
CA GLY A 340 -0.62 -7.64 15.63
C GLY A 340 0.37 -8.73 15.23
N SER A 341 -0.12 -9.97 15.10
CA SER A 341 0.70 -11.14 14.78
C SER A 341 0.24 -11.84 13.49
N THR A 342 1.21 -12.39 12.76
CA THR A 342 0.99 -13.18 11.55
C THR A 342 1.35 -14.64 11.82
N PRO A 343 0.45 -15.61 11.57
CA PRO A 343 0.76 -17.00 11.81
C PRO A 343 1.73 -17.53 10.74
N LEU A 344 2.84 -18.14 11.16
CA LEU A 344 3.88 -18.64 10.24
C LEU A 344 3.91 -20.17 10.14
N PHE A 345 4.00 -20.86 11.29
CA PHE A 345 4.13 -22.31 11.34
C PHE A 345 2.81 -23.02 11.66
N TYR A 346 1.99 -22.48 12.55
CA TYR A 346 0.69 -23.01 12.92
C TYR A 346 -0.27 -21.85 13.19
N GLY A 347 -1.53 -22.00 12.79
CA GLY A 347 -2.54 -20.95 12.95
C GLY A 347 -3.81 -21.24 12.17
N GLN A 348 -4.74 -20.30 12.22
CA GLN A 348 -6.11 -20.41 11.75
C GLN A 348 -6.28 -20.11 10.26
N TYR A 349 -7.31 -20.69 9.65
CA TYR A 349 -7.83 -20.24 8.36
C TYR A 349 -8.72 -19.00 8.50
N TYR A 350 -8.97 -18.28 7.38
CA TYR A 350 -9.84 -17.10 7.36
C TYR A 350 -11.30 -17.39 7.77
N THR A 351 -11.75 -18.64 7.75
CA THR A 351 -13.10 -19.06 8.19
C THR A 351 -13.21 -19.27 9.69
N ALA A 352 -12.08 -19.31 10.40
CA ALA A 352 -12.06 -19.62 11.82
C ALA A 352 -12.71 -18.51 12.64
N ARG A 353 -13.56 -18.89 13.60
CA ARG A 353 -14.14 -17.98 14.57
C ARG A 353 -13.37 -18.08 15.89
N PRO A 354 -13.09 -16.95 16.57
CA PRO A 354 -12.50 -17.00 17.89
C PRO A 354 -13.38 -17.82 18.85
N THR A 355 -12.80 -18.79 19.54
CA THR A 355 -13.45 -19.57 20.60
C THR A 355 -13.11 -19.05 22.00
N GLY A 356 -12.09 -18.21 22.10
CA GLY A 356 -11.61 -17.61 23.33
C GLY A 356 -10.61 -16.51 23.03
N PHE A 357 -10.11 -15.89 24.10
CA PHE A 357 -9.07 -14.87 24.04
C PHE A 357 -8.06 -15.17 25.15
N THR A 358 -6.81 -15.43 24.76
CA THR A 358 -5.72 -15.54 25.73
C THR A 358 -5.15 -14.15 25.98
N GLU A 359 -5.11 -13.72 27.24
CA GLU A 359 -4.39 -12.50 27.58
C GLU A 359 -2.89 -12.63 27.24
N GLY A 360 -2.34 -11.55 26.67
CA GLY A 360 -0.91 -11.46 26.37
C GLY A 360 -0.07 -11.30 27.63
N SER A 361 1.26 -11.34 27.46
CA SER A 361 2.19 -11.05 28.56
C SER A 361 1.93 -9.66 29.14
N PRO A 362 1.92 -9.49 30.48
CA PRO A 362 1.60 -8.21 31.11
C PRO A 362 2.49 -7.07 30.59
N LYS A 363 1.86 -5.97 30.18
CA LYS A 363 2.57 -4.73 29.87
C LYS A 363 2.77 -3.94 31.16
N TYR A 364 3.86 -3.18 31.24
CA TYR A 364 4.18 -2.38 32.41
C TYR A 364 4.36 -0.92 32.03
N ILE A 365 3.78 -0.02 32.79
CA ILE A 365 4.00 1.43 32.66
C ILE A 365 4.60 1.99 33.94
N LYS A 366 5.33 3.11 33.81
CA LYS A 366 5.85 3.85 34.95
C LYS A 366 4.71 4.60 35.66
N ASP A 367 4.40 4.19 36.88
CA ASP A 367 3.63 4.99 37.82
C ASP A 367 4.57 5.94 38.55
N LYS A 368 4.56 7.21 38.12
CA LYS A 368 5.40 8.26 38.69
C LYS A 368 4.99 8.67 40.10
N VAL A 369 3.72 8.43 40.48
CA VAL A 369 3.21 8.78 41.81
C VAL A 369 3.70 7.77 42.83
N ASN A 370 3.47 6.49 42.55
CA ASN A 370 3.89 5.40 43.44
C ASN A 370 5.35 4.97 43.25
N LYS A 371 6.06 5.59 42.29
CA LYS A 371 7.46 5.28 41.92
C LYS A 371 7.70 3.80 41.61
N LYS A 372 6.71 3.15 40.99
CA LYS A 372 6.73 1.72 40.63
C LYS A 372 6.29 1.51 39.20
N TYR A 373 6.53 0.32 38.66
CA TYR A 373 5.92 -0.14 37.43
C TYR A 373 4.59 -0.81 37.73
N THR A 374 3.50 -0.31 37.15
CA THR A 374 2.18 -0.90 37.28
C THR A 374 1.86 -1.77 36.06
N LYS A 375 1.28 -2.94 36.32
CA LYS A 375 0.81 -3.84 35.26
C LYS A 375 -0.43 -3.20 34.61
N VAL A 376 -0.45 -3.19 33.28
CA VAL A 376 -1.60 -2.79 32.47
C VAL A 376 -1.99 -3.91 31.52
N LYS A 377 -3.24 -3.88 31.05
CA LYS A 377 -3.79 -4.86 30.12
C LYS A 377 -2.91 -4.96 28.88
N SER A 378 -2.65 -6.21 28.47
CA SER A 378 -1.85 -6.49 27.28
C SER A 378 -2.75 -6.85 26.12
N SER A 379 -2.28 -6.55 24.91
CA SER A 379 -2.85 -7.13 23.69
C SER A 379 -2.73 -8.65 23.78
N GLY A 380 -3.86 -9.33 23.87
CA GLY A 380 -3.94 -10.79 23.81
C GLY A 380 -4.07 -11.32 22.39
N SER A 381 -4.25 -12.64 22.29
CA SER A 381 -4.48 -13.33 21.02
C SER A 381 -5.78 -14.10 21.08
N TYR A 382 -6.53 -14.08 19.98
CA TYR A 382 -7.68 -14.94 19.84
C TYR A 382 -7.26 -16.41 19.78
N GLU A 383 -7.96 -17.23 20.54
CA GLU A 383 -7.88 -18.69 20.45
C GLU A 383 -8.87 -19.17 19.40
N PHE A 384 -8.47 -20.18 18.64
CA PHE A 384 -9.29 -20.78 17.59
C PHE A 384 -9.36 -22.29 17.82
N ALA A 385 -10.50 -22.89 17.48
CA ALA A 385 -10.67 -24.33 17.56
C ALA A 385 -9.54 -25.05 16.77
N PRO A 386 -8.91 -26.11 17.31
CA PRO A 386 -7.87 -26.86 16.59
C PRO A 386 -8.35 -27.39 15.22
N ALA A 387 -9.65 -27.69 15.10
CA ALA A 387 -10.27 -28.10 13.85
C ALA A 387 -10.25 -27.01 12.76
N ASP A 388 -10.11 -25.73 13.10
CA ASP A 388 -10.04 -24.60 12.16
C ASP A 388 -8.61 -24.10 11.93
N CYS A 389 -7.64 -24.74 12.58
CA CYS A 389 -6.23 -24.45 12.42
C CYS A 389 -5.54 -25.42 11.44
N THR A 390 -4.34 -25.03 11.01
CA THR A 390 -3.48 -25.86 10.17
C THR A 390 -2.00 -25.59 10.43
N VAL A 391 -1.17 -26.56 10.04
CA VAL A 391 0.27 -26.34 9.89
C VAL A 391 0.49 -25.57 8.60
N PHE A 392 1.38 -24.58 8.60
CA PHE A 392 1.69 -23.71 7.46
C PHE A 392 0.46 -22.93 6.95
N PRO A 393 -0.18 -22.10 7.80
CA PRO A 393 -1.35 -21.31 7.41
C PRO A 393 -0.96 -20.18 6.44
N ARG A 394 -1.51 -20.20 5.23
CA ARG A 394 -1.29 -19.18 4.19
C ARG A 394 -2.55 -18.40 3.84
N MET A 395 -3.72 -18.95 4.17
CA MET A 395 -5.02 -18.34 3.92
C MET A 395 -5.69 -17.93 5.25
N TYR A 396 -5.15 -16.91 5.91
CA TYR A 396 -5.63 -16.37 7.19
C TYR A 396 -6.13 -14.93 7.03
N SER A 397 -7.08 -14.49 7.86
CA SER A 397 -7.57 -13.10 7.86
C SER A 397 -8.10 -12.70 9.23
N ALA A 398 -7.89 -11.45 9.64
CA ALA A 398 -8.52 -10.85 10.81
C ALA A 398 -9.96 -10.37 10.50
N GLN A 399 -10.75 -11.23 9.83
CA GLN A 399 -12.14 -10.99 9.41
C GLN A 399 -12.36 -9.91 8.32
N GLU A 400 -11.35 -9.58 7.52
CA GLU A 400 -11.56 -8.72 6.35
C GLU A 400 -12.19 -9.50 5.18
N GLN A 401 -13.42 -9.14 4.81
CA GLN A 401 -14.16 -9.76 3.71
C GLN A 401 -13.41 -9.68 2.38
N LYS A 402 -12.69 -8.57 2.16
CA LYS A 402 -11.87 -8.37 0.96
C LYS A 402 -10.81 -9.47 0.79
N HIS A 403 -10.12 -9.87 1.86
CA HIS A 403 -9.12 -10.94 1.78
C HIS A 403 -9.72 -12.27 1.33
N ILE A 404 -10.91 -12.60 1.85
CA ILE A 404 -11.60 -13.87 1.57
C ILE A 404 -11.87 -14.03 0.08
N THR A 405 -12.35 -12.99 -0.58
CA THR A 405 -12.63 -13.00 -2.03
C THR A 405 -11.39 -13.38 -2.85
N TYR A 406 -10.25 -12.75 -2.56
CA TYR A 406 -8.99 -13.00 -3.27
C TYR A 406 -8.39 -14.37 -2.92
N TYR A 407 -8.51 -14.79 -1.66
CA TYR A 407 -8.11 -16.12 -1.22
C TYR A 407 -8.85 -17.21 -2.00
N LYS A 408 -10.17 -17.05 -2.17
CA LYS A 408 -10.98 -18.00 -2.95
C LYS A 408 -10.49 -18.12 -4.39
N TYR A 409 -10.19 -17.02 -5.07
CA TYR A 409 -9.63 -17.07 -6.43
C TYR A 409 -8.26 -17.78 -6.49
N TRP A 410 -7.32 -17.30 -5.68
CA TRP A 410 -5.93 -17.74 -5.76
C TRP A 410 -5.78 -19.19 -5.27
N GLY A 411 -6.52 -19.55 -4.22
CA GLY A 411 -6.64 -20.92 -3.71
C GLY A 411 -7.51 -21.84 -4.56
N GLY A 412 -8.40 -21.30 -5.42
CA GLY A 412 -9.40 -22.08 -6.15
C GLY A 412 -10.42 -22.73 -5.22
N VAL A 413 -10.98 -21.93 -4.32
CA VAL A 413 -12.02 -22.32 -3.36
C VAL A 413 -13.37 -21.87 -3.92
N ASN A 414 -14.23 -22.83 -4.23
CA ASN A 414 -15.54 -22.58 -4.86
C ASN A 414 -16.71 -22.79 -3.88
N HIS A 415 -16.44 -22.70 -2.58
CA HIS A 415 -17.42 -22.89 -1.51
C HIS A 415 -17.17 -21.90 -0.37
N ASP A 416 -18.14 -21.76 0.55
CA ASP A 416 -18.04 -20.86 1.70
C ASP A 416 -17.41 -21.50 2.95
N GLY A 417 -17.15 -22.80 2.92
CA GLY A 417 -16.49 -23.52 4.00
C GLY A 417 -14.97 -23.34 4.09
N LYS A 418 -14.39 -23.96 5.13
CA LYS A 418 -12.94 -24.02 5.41
C LYS A 418 -12.15 -24.51 4.18
N PRO A 419 -11.06 -23.83 3.78
CA PRO A 419 -10.23 -24.30 2.68
C PRO A 419 -9.46 -25.58 3.06
N THR A 420 -9.24 -26.42 2.06
CA THR A 420 -8.35 -27.60 2.16
C THR A 420 -6.88 -27.18 2.21
N PHE A 421 -6.02 -28.05 2.76
CA PHE A 421 -4.57 -27.80 2.76
C PHE A 421 -3.99 -27.68 1.33
N SER A 422 -4.57 -28.38 0.35
CA SER A 422 -4.18 -28.25 -1.06
C SER A 422 -4.49 -26.85 -1.62
N GLN A 423 -5.66 -26.29 -1.30
CA GLN A 423 -6.02 -24.92 -1.67
C GLN A 423 -5.10 -23.89 -0.99
N ASN A 424 -4.72 -24.13 0.27
CA ASN A 424 -3.72 -23.34 1.00
C ASN A 424 -2.35 -23.32 0.29
N LEU A 425 -1.86 -24.48 -0.15
CA LEU A 425 -0.63 -24.56 -0.94
C LEU A 425 -0.78 -23.93 -2.33
N LYS A 426 -1.96 -24.07 -2.97
CA LYS A 426 -2.24 -23.45 -4.26
C LYS A 426 -2.19 -21.92 -4.18
N TYR A 427 -2.69 -21.33 -3.10
CA TYR A 427 -2.52 -19.90 -2.81
C TYR A 427 -1.03 -19.54 -2.65
N PHE A 428 -0.28 -20.29 -1.84
CA PHE A 428 1.16 -20.07 -1.66
C PHE A 428 1.92 -20.04 -2.99
N PHE A 429 1.72 -21.05 -3.85
CA PHE A 429 2.44 -21.11 -5.12
C PHE A 429 1.94 -20.06 -6.12
N ARG A 430 0.62 -19.89 -6.30
CA ARG A 430 0.09 -19.00 -7.33
C ARG A 430 0.24 -17.52 -6.98
N TYR A 431 -0.05 -17.13 -5.75
CA TYR A 431 0.04 -15.74 -5.31
C TYR A 431 1.40 -15.43 -4.70
N GLN A 432 1.75 -16.05 -3.57
CA GLN A 432 2.93 -15.64 -2.80
C GLN A 432 4.26 -15.91 -3.53
N VAL A 433 4.39 -17.02 -4.27
CA VAL A 433 5.61 -17.35 -5.03
C VAL A 433 5.58 -16.77 -6.44
N ASN A 434 4.51 -16.98 -7.21
CA ASN A 434 4.48 -16.54 -8.61
C ASN A 434 4.13 -15.05 -8.76
N HIS A 435 3.02 -14.59 -8.19
CA HIS A 435 2.58 -13.19 -8.31
C HIS A 435 3.44 -12.23 -7.50
N MET A 436 3.80 -12.58 -6.26
CA MET A 436 4.52 -11.68 -5.35
C MET A 436 6.04 -11.78 -5.45
N TYR A 437 6.62 -12.81 -6.07
CA TYR A 437 8.08 -12.92 -6.20
C TYR A 437 8.54 -13.03 -7.66
N TRP A 438 8.12 -14.07 -8.39
CA TRP A 438 8.61 -14.27 -9.76
C TRP A 438 8.18 -13.17 -10.72
N ARG A 439 7.03 -12.52 -10.50
CA ARG A 439 6.60 -11.35 -11.27
C ARG A 439 7.59 -10.20 -11.16
N TYR A 440 7.94 -9.79 -9.94
CA TYR A 440 8.93 -8.72 -9.70
C TYR A 440 10.33 -9.12 -10.16
N PHE A 441 10.71 -10.39 -9.97
CA PHE A 441 11.96 -10.91 -10.52
C PHE A 441 12.02 -10.71 -12.04
N MET A 442 10.90 -10.93 -12.75
CA MET A 442 10.83 -10.71 -14.19
C MET A 442 10.75 -9.23 -14.58
N TRP A 443 10.18 -8.35 -13.76
CA TRP A 443 10.27 -6.89 -13.99
C TRP A 443 11.72 -6.46 -14.18
N ASN A 444 12.60 -6.89 -13.27
CA ASN A 444 14.00 -6.50 -13.24
C ASN A 444 14.86 -7.08 -14.38
N PHE A 445 14.48 -8.22 -14.97
CA PHE A 445 15.36 -8.96 -15.90
C PHE A 445 14.73 -9.32 -17.25
N VAL A 446 13.45 -9.01 -17.46
CA VAL A 446 12.71 -9.23 -18.70
C VAL A 446 11.96 -7.97 -19.15
N GLY A 447 11.38 -7.22 -18.20
CA GLY A 447 10.70 -5.95 -18.43
C GLY A 447 9.36 -5.83 -17.69
N LYS A 448 8.83 -4.61 -17.60
CA LYS A 448 7.67 -4.23 -16.79
C LYS A 448 6.55 -3.69 -17.69
N GLN A 449 5.31 -4.11 -17.44
CA GLN A 449 4.16 -3.72 -18.28
C GLN A 449 3.75 -2.27 -18.04
N ASN A 450 3.71 -1.87 -16.77
CA ASN A 450 3.38 -0.54 -16.24
C ASN A 450 3.61 -0.53 -14.72
N ASP A 451 3.46 0.65 -14.12
CA ASP A 451 3.55 0.96 -12.68
C ASP A 451 2.21 0.83 -11.92
N ILE A 452 1.15 0.37 -12.58
CA ILE A 452 -0.17 0.21 -11.96
C ILE A 452 -0.17 -1.05 -11.10
N GLN A 453 -0.43 -0.88 -9.80
CA GLN A 453 -0.49 -2.00 -8.86
C GLN A 453 -1.51 -3.04 -9.30
N SER A 454 -1.09 -4.31 -9.29
CA SER A 454 -1.98 -5.43 -9.58
C SER A 454 -2.03 -6.44 -8.44
N PHE A 455 -3.26 -6.82 -8.08
CA PHE A 455 -3.52 -7.96 -7.20
C PHE A 455 -3.58 -9.29 -7.97
N GLY A 456 -3.29 -9.24 -9.28
CA GLY A 456 -3.29 -10.35 -10.25
C GLY A 456 -4.67 -10.90 -10.59
N VAL A 457 -5.72 -10.23 -10.11
CA VAL A 457 -7.12 -10.53 -10.39
C VAL A 457 -7.91 -9.27 -10.71
N ASN A 458 -8.84 -9.41 -11.63
CA ASN A 458 -9.89 -8.43 -11.83
C ASN A 458 -11.08 -8.81 -10.93
N HIS A 459 -11.36 -7.95 -9.94
CA HIS A 459 -12.55 -8.04 -9.10
C HIS A 459 -13.33 -6.76 -9.31
N SER A 460 -14.42 -6.86 -10.06
CA SER A 460 -15.39 -5.80 -10.27
C SER A 460 -16.71 -6.18 -9.63
N ASN A 461 -17.33 -5.23 -8.94
CA ASN A 461 -18.68 -5.39 -8.40
C ASN A 461 -19.76 -5.33 -9.50
N PHE A 462 -19.39 -4.97 -10.74
CA PHE A 462 -20.31 -4.70 -11.84
C PHE A 462 -20.52 -5.90 -12.79
N ASP A 463 -19.77 -6.99 -12.65
CA ASP A 463 -19.93 -8.18 -13.47
C ASP A 463 -19.51 -9.45 -12.69
N PRO A 464 -20.48 -10.27 -12.23
CA PRO A 464 -20.23 -11.53 -11.53
C PRO A 464 -19.39 -12.54 -12.32
N GLU A 465 -19.39 -12.48 -13.66
CA GLU A 465 -18.65 -13.42 -14.52
C GLU A 465 -17.16 -13.06 -14.62
N SER A 466 -16.83 -11.77 -14.47
CA SER A 466 -15.44 -11.28 -14.44
C SER A 466 -14.77 -11.46 -13.07
N ASN A 467 -15.57 -11.70 -12.03
CA ASN A 467 -15.22 -11.66 -10.61
C ASN A 467 -14.25 -12.79 -10.21
N GLY A 468 -12.95 -12.51 -10.28
CA GLY A 468 -11.91 -13.52 -10.11
C GLY A 468 -11.43 -14.08 -11.45
N THR A 469 -11.16 -13.22 -12.43
CA THR A 469 -10.36 -13.55 -13.61
C THR A 469 -8.96 -12.94 -13.47
N LYS A 470 -7.99 -13.39 -14.28
CA LYS A 470 -6.61 -12.90 -14.17
C LYS A 470 -6.52 -11.45 -14.66
N ASP A 471 -5.85 -10.58 -13.93
CA ASP A 471 -5.50 -9.25 -14.42
C ASP A 471 -4.43 -9.34 -15.54
N LEU A 472 -4.81 -8.93 -16.75
CA LEU A 472 -3.96 -9.00 -17.95
C LEU A 472 -3.31 -7.66 -18.32
N ILE A 473 -3.76 -6.55 -17.71
CA ILE A 473 -3.45 -5.21 -18.18
C ILE A 473 -2.61 -4.39 -17.19
N ASN A 474 -2.58 -4.77 -15.91
CA ASN A 474 -1.83 -4.04 -14.89
C ASN A 474 -0.74 -4.89 -14.23
N GLY A 475 0.39 -4.26 -13.93
CA GLY A 475 1.44 -4.79 -13.07
C GLY A 475 2.02 -6.15 -13.50
N ASN A 476 1.90 -6.57 -14.76
CA ASN A 476 2.58 -7.78 -15.24
C ASN A 476 4.02 -7.47 -15.70
N TRP A 477 4.79 -8.51 -15.98
CA TRP A 477 6.04 -8.38 -16.74
C TRP A 477 5.79 -8.56 -18.24
N ILE A 478 6.52 -7.80 -19.05
CA ILE A 478 6.48 -7.83 -20.52
C ILE A 478 7.89 -8.01 -21.07
N SER A 479 8.04 -8.72 -22.19
CA SER A 479 9.35 -8.99 -22.78
C SER A 479 9.75 -8.06 -23.91
N GLY A 480 8.78 -7.46 -24.62
CA GLY A 480 9.00 -6.78 -25.89
C GLY A 480 9.03 -7.74 -27.08
N ILE A 481 8.89 -9.05 -26.84
CA ILE A 481 8.78 -10.07 -27.87
C ILE A 481 7.29 -10.36 -28.08
N LYS A 482 6.73 -9.72 -29.11
CA LYS A 482 5.28 -9.67 -29.41
C LYS A 482 4.57 -11.02 -29.27
N PHE A 483 5.11 -12.12 -29.81
CA PHE A 483 4.41 -13.42 -29.74
C PHE A 483 4.37 -14.00 -28.31
N ILE A 484 5.42 -13.81 -27.50
CA ILE A 484 5.48 -14.28 -26.11
C ILE A 484 4.48 -13.48 -25.27
N ASP A 485 4.49 -12.16 -25.46
CA ASP A 485 3.61 -11.25 -24.72
C ASP A 485 2.15 -11.48 -25.11
N GLN A 486 1.86 -11.73 -26.41
CA GLN A 486 0.52 -12.07 -26.87
C GLN A 486 -0.03 -13.36 -26.25
N ILE A 487 0.81 -14.40 -26.08
CA ILE A 487 0.41 -15.65 -25.44
C ILE A 487 0.05 -15.43 -23.96
N ARG A 488 0.73 -14.52 -23.26
CA ARG A 488 0.53 -14.31 -21.82
C ARG A 488 -0.51 -13.25 -21.47
N LEU A 489 -0.47 -12.11 -22.15
CA LEU A 489 -1.22 -10.89 -21.82
C LEU A 489 -2.34 -10.59 -22.81
N GLY A 490 -2.28 -11.14 -24.03
CA GLY A 490 -3.25 -10.85 -25.08
C GLY A 490 -2.71 -9.84 -26.11
N PRO A 491 -3.57 -9.29 -26.98
CA PRO A 491 -3.17 -8.41 -28.08
C PRO A 491 -2.16 -7.33 -27.66
N GLN A 492 -1.17 -7.10 -28.51
CA GLN A 492 -0.13 -6.06 -28.32
C GLN A 492 -0.15 -5.03 -29.47
N ASP A 493 -1.23 -5.05 -30.26
CA ASP A 493 -1.50 -4.09 -31.34
C ASP A 493 -2.64 -3.17 -30.91
N ASN A 494 -2.67 -1.94 -31.44
CA ASN A 494 -3.68 -0.93 -31.12
C ASN A 494 -3.88 -0.71 -29.61
N ILE A 495 -2.78 -0.74 -28.86
CA ILE A 495 -2.78 -0.42 -27.42
C ILE A 495 -3.13 1.07 -27.27
N PRO A 496 -4.02 1.46 -26.33
CA PRO A 496 -4.31 2.86 -26.05
C PRO A 496 -3.04 3.66 -25.75
N GLU A 497 -2.96 4.90 -26.24
CA GLU A 497 -1.74 5.74 -26.10
C GLU A 497 -1.32 5.91 -24.63
N VAL A 498 -2.27 6.01 -23.71
CA VAL A 498 -2.01 6.10 -22.25
C VAL A 498 -1.29 4.85 -21.71
N MET A 499 -1.62 3.67 -22.22
CA MET A 499 -0.97 2.41 -21.79
C MET A 499 0.34 2.17 -22.54
N LYS A 500 0.44 2.62 -23.79
CA LYS A 500 1.60 2.44 -24.66
C LYS A 500 2.76 3.36 -24.27
N ASN A 501 2.46 4.61 -23.92
CA ASN A 501 3.44 5.63 -23.54
C ASN A 501 3.54 5.79 -22.01
N ASN A 502 3.10 4.78 -21.25
CA ASN A 502 3.38 4.74 -19.81
C ASN A 502 4.92 4.65 -19.65
N PRO A 503 5.56 5.59 -18.92
CA PRO A 503 7.01 5.58 -18.75
C PRO A 503 7.56 4.28 -18.16
N ALA A 504 6.80 3.61 -17.28
CA ALA A 504 7.22 2.35 -16.67
C ALA A 504 6.99 1.10 -17.55
N ARG A 505 6.75 1.29 -18.85
CA ARG A 505 6.61 0.20 -19.83
C ARG A 505 7.98 -0.15 -20.43
N ASN A 506 8.70 -1.03 -19.75
CA ASN A 506 10.09 -1.34 -20.06
C ASN A 506 10.23 -2.73 -20.71
N THR A 507 11.06 -2.83 -21.77
CA THR A 507 11.26 -4.09 -22.51
C THR A 507 12.73 -4.49 -22.62
N LEU A 508 13.12 -5.59 -21.95
CA LEU A 508 14.52 -6.05 -21.86
C LEU A 508 14.81 -7.31 -22.70
N TYR A 509 13.83 -7.80 -23.46
CA TYR A 509 13.97 -8.90 -24.43
C TYR A 509 14.60 -10.19 -23.88
N PHE A 510 14.43 -10.46 -22.57
CA PHE A 510 15.08 -11.54 -21.83
C PHE A 510 16.62 -11.49 -21.78
N LEU A 511 17.28 -10.45 -22.28
CA LEU A 511 18.74 -10.41 -22.38
C LEU A 511 19.43 -10.49 -21.00
N PRO A 512 19.03 -9.72 -19.98
CA PRO A 512 19.60 -9.85 -18.63
C PRO A 512 19.32 -11.23 -18.03
N PHE A 513 18.06 -11.70 -18.15
CA PHE A 513 17.65 -13.01 -17.65
C PHE A 513 18.47 -14.16 -18.24
N LEU A 514 18.60 -14.24 -19.57
CA LEU A 514 19.33 -15.30 -20.25
C LEU A 514 20.82 -15.28 -19.90
N LEU A 515 21.44 -14.10 -19.83
CA LEU A 515 22.83 -13.96 -19.41
C LEU A 515 23.04 -14.46 -17.97
N GLY A 516 22.12 -14.14 -17.07
CA GLY A 516 22.10 -14.67 -15.70
C GLY A 516 21.96 -16.19 -15.64
N ILE A 517 21.06 -16.78 -16.43
CA ILE A 517 20.94 -18.24 -16.51
C ILE A 517 22.23 -18.89 -17.05
N CYS A 518 22.87 -18.29 -18.05
CA CYS A 518 24.17 -18.76 -18.55
C CYS A 518 25.22 -18.78 -17.44
N GLY A 519 25.32 -17.71 -16.64
CA GLY A 519 26.25 -17.63 -15.52
C GLY A 519 25.94 -18.60 -14.38
N LEU A 520 24.67 -18.79 -14.04
CA LEU A 520 24.22 -19.78 -13.05
C LEU A 520 24.66 -21.18 -13.46
N VAL A 521 24.28 -21.61 -14.67
CA VAL A 521 24.61 -22.94 -15.20
C VAL A 521 26.13 -23.13 -15.28
N TYR A 522 26.85 -22.10 -15.71
CA TYR A 522 28.31 -22.15 -15.81
C TYR A 522 28.98 -22.28 -14.44
N GLN A 523 28.56 -21.49 -13.44
CA GLN A 523 29.11 -21.54 -12.09
C GLN A 523 28.86 -22.90 -11.45
N PHE A 524 27.64 -23.45 -11.53
CA PHE A 524 27.36 -24.79 -10.98
C PHE A 524 28.13 -25.92 -11.68
N LYS A 525 28.47 -25.76 -12.97
CA LYS A 525 29.33 -26.74 -13.67
C LYS A 525 30.80 -26.65 -13.28
N LYS A 526 31.30 -25.46 -12.94
CA LYS A 526 32.73 -25.22 -12.67
C LYS A 526 33.10 -25.20 -11.18
N ASP A 527 32.19 -24.70 -10.35
CA ASP A 527 32.39 -24.46 -8.93
C ASP A 527 31.06 -24.58 -8.16
N GLN A 528 30.63 -25.82 -7.93
CA GLN A 528 29.37 -26.14 -7.25
C GLN A 528 29.27 -25.53 -5.84
N LYS A 529 30.39 -25.42 -5.12
CA LYS A 529 30.41 -24.90 -3.74
C LYS A 529 30.08 -23.42 -3.72
N ASN A 530 30.77 -22.62 -4.54
CA ASN A 530 30.48 -21.19 -4.62
C ASN A 530 29.15 -20.93 -5.36
N GLY A 531 28.76 -21.77 -6.31
CA GLY A 531 27.41 -21.73 -6.91
C GLY A 531 26.31 -21.92 -5.86
N PHE A 532 26.49 -22.85 -4.92
CA PHE A 532 25.57 -23.04 -3.80
C PHE A 532 25.53 -21.85 -2.83
N VAL A 533 26.67 -21.20 -2.56
CA VAL A 533 26.72 -19.97 -1.74
C VAL A 533 25.88 -18.85 -2.37
N VAL A 534 26.05 -18.59 -3.67
CA VAL A 534 25.28 -17.56 -4.38
C VAL A 534 23.80 -17.93 -4.44
N PHE A 535 23.49 -19.21 -4.67
CA PHE A 535 22.10 -19.71 -4.62
C PHE A 535 21.47 -19.52 -3.25
N LEU A 536 22.20 -19.78 -2.16
CA LEU A 536 21.68 -19.60 -0.82
C LEU A 536 21.44 -18.13 -0.51
N LEU A 537 22.32 -17.22 -0.95
CA LEU A 537 22.07 -15.79 -0.88
C LEU A 537 20.77 -15.44 -1.63
N PHE A 538 20.67 -15.79 -2.92
CA PHE A 538 19.49 -15.59 -3.76
C PHE A 538 18.19 -16.12 -3.12
N PHE A 539 18.22 -17.33 -2.57
CA PHE A 539 17.06 -17.97 -1.95
C PHE A 539 16.66 -17.29 -0.64
N MET A 540 17.62 -17.02 0.25
CA MET A 540 17.37 -16.46 1.57
C MET A 540 16.87 -15.02 1.50
N THR A 541 17.36 -14.22 0.56
CA THR A 541 16.93 -12.83 0.36
C THR A 541 15.79 -12.70 -0.66
N GLY A 542 15.14 -13.81 -1.01
CA GLY A 542 14.03 -13.87 -1.98
C GLY A 542 12.90 -14.75 -1.47
N LEU A 543 12.86 -16.00 -1.92
CA LEU A 543 11.79 -16.96 -1.56
C LEU A 543 11.63 -17.19 -0.05
N ALA A 544 12.70 -17.11 0.75
CA ALA A 544 12.56 -17.25 2.20
C ALA A 544 11.82 -16.06 2.85
N ILE A 545 11.92 -14.85 2.27
CA ILE A 545 11.17 -13.67 2.73
C ILE A 545 9.67 -13.88 2.52
N VAL A 546 9.27 -14.51 1.41
CA VAL A 546 7.86 -14.87 1.16
C VAL A 546 7.30 -15.74 2.30
N LEU A 547 8.10 -16.70 2.79
CA LEU A 547 7.70 -17.57 3.89
C LEU A 547 7.52 -16.80 5.21
N TYR A 548 8.41 -15.83 5.47
CA TYR A 548 8.45 -15.02 6.69
C TYR A 548 7.37 -13.94 6.72
N LEU A 549 7.16 -13.20 5.62
CA LEU A 549 6.15 -12.15 5.55
C LEU A 549 4.74 -12.72 5.50
N ASN A 550 4.58 -13.94 4.97
CA ASN A 550 3.29 -14.61 4.77
C ASN A 550 2.20 -13.68 4.23
N GLN A 551 2.53 -12.91 3.18
CA GLN A 551 1.69 -11.82 2.69
C GLN A 551 0.27 -12.28 2.35
N HIS A 552 -0.72 -11.57 2.89
CA HIS A 552 -2.13 -11.71 2.55
C HIS A 552 -2.42 -11.02 1.19
N PRO A 553 -3.54 -11.35 0.51
CA PRO A 553 -3.94 -10.65 -0.68
C PRO A 553 -4.29 -9.18 -0.37
N THR A 554 -4.26 -8.31 -1.38
CA THR A 554 -4.59 -6.87 -1.25
C THR A 554 -3.64 -6.06 -0.38
N GLN A 555 -2.33 -6.19 -0.64
CA GLN A 555 -1.30 -5.31 -0.06
C GLN A 555 -1.54 -3.84 -0.45
N PRO A 556 -1.21 -2.86 0.40
CA PRO A 556 -1.49 -1.44 0.13
C PRO A 556 -0.67 -0.85 -1.02
N ARG A 557 0.47 -1.47 -1.36
CA ARG A 557 1.32 -1.14 -2.51
C ARG A 557 2.10 -2.38 -2.97
N GLU A 558 2.77 -2.28 -4.12
CA GLU A 558 3.74 -3.29 -4.56
C GLU A 558 4.90 -3.41 -3.53
N ARG A 559 5.46 -4.62 -3.37
CA ARG A 559 6.44 -4.96 -2.31
C ARG A 559 7.74 -5.55 -2.85
N ASP A 560 8.09 -5.21 -4.08
CA ASP A 560 9.26 -5.70 -4.82
C ASP A 560 10.59 -5.38 -4.10
N TYR A 561 10.70 -4.20 -3.48
CA TYR A 561 11.87 -3.76 -2.70
C TYR A 561 12.28 -4.74 -1.59
N ALA A 562 11.35 -5.54 -1.06
CA ALA A 562 11.66 -6.57 -0.07
C ALA A 562 12.57 -7.68 -0.64
N TYR A 563 12.60 -7.85 -1.97
CA TYR A 563 13.35 -8.90 -2.67
C TYR A 563 14.61 -8.39 -3.38
N ALA A 564 14.96 -7.10 -3.23
CA ALA A 564 16.12 -6.50 -3.89
C ALA A 564 17.43 -7.29 -3.65
N GLY A 565 17.56 -7.93 -2.48
CA GLY A 565 18.71 -8.79 -2.17
C GLY A 565 18.80 -10.05 -3.03
N SER A 566 17.69 -10.67 -3.45
CA SER A 566 17.77 -11.81 -4.38
C SER A 566 18.15 -11.35 -5.79
N PHE A 567 17.71 -10.16 -6.20
CA PHE A 567 18.10 -9.56 -7.48
C PHE A 567 19.61 -9.25 -7.50
N TYR A 568 20.18 -8.79 -6.37
CA TYR A 568 21.63 -8.70 -6.17
C TYR A 568 22.32 -10.07 -6.37
N GLY A 569 21.78 -11.13 -5.77
CA GLY A 569 22.29 -12.49 -5.94
C GLY A 569 22.26 -12.96 -7.40
N PHE A 570 21.19 -12.65 -8.13
CA PHE A 570 21.07 -12.99 -9.56
C PHE A 570 22.02 -12.18 -10.44
N ALA A 571 22.26 -10.91 -10.12
CA ALA A 571 23.22 -10.06 -10.82
C ALA A 571 24.67 -10.59 -10.77
N ILE A 572 25.02 -11.34 -9.71
CA ILE A 572 26.29 -12.08 -9.67
C ILE A 572 26.36 -13.06 -10.84
N TRP A 573 25.28 -13.80 -11.11
CA TRP A 573 25.24 -14.70 -12.25
C TRP A 573 25.18 -13.99 -13.59
N ILE A 574 24.52 -12.83 -13.71
CA ILE A 574 24.61 -12.00 -14.93
C ILE A 574 26.07 -11.69 -15.25
N GLY A 575 26.83 -11.23 -14.26
CA GLY A 575 28.27 -10.99 -14.42
C GLY A 575 29.05 -12.25 -14.82
N LEU A 576 28.84 -13.37 -14.12
CA LEU A 576 29.51 -14.65 -14.46
C LEU A 576 29.10 -15.21 -15.83
N GLY A 577 27.93 -14.82 -16.36
CA GLY A 577 27.48 -15.12 -17.72
C GLY A 577 28.43 -14.58 -18.79
N VAL A 578 29.02 -13.40 -18.57
CA VAL A 578 30.04 -12.82 -19.46
C VAL A 578 31.26 -13.73 -19.54
N TYR A 579 31.74 -14.23 -18.41
CA TYR A 579 32.87 -15.17 -18.37
C TYR A 579 32.51 -16.51 -19.01
N ALA A 580 31.28 -16.98 -18.84
CA ALA A 580 30.78 -18.20 -19.48
C ALA A 580 30.82 -18.08 -21.01
N LEU A 581 30.31 -16.98 -21.56
CA LEU A 581 30.34 -16.71 -23.00
C LEU A 581 31.79 -16.61 -23.51
N PHE A 582 32.66 -15.92 -22.77
CA PHE A 582 34.09 -15.87 -23.08
C PHE A 582 34.75 -17.26 -23.11
N ASP A 583 34.49 -18.13 -22.13
CA ASP A 583 35.03 -19.49 -22.10
C ASP A 583 34.47 -20.37 -23.23
N TRP A 584 33.17 -20.26 -23.52
CA TRP A 584 32.51 -21.04 -24.57
C TRP A 584 32.96 -20.63 -25.97
N LEU A 585 33.04 -19.33 -26.27
CA LEU A 585 33.57 -18.85 -27.55
C LEU A 585 35.02 -19.31 -27.76
N GLY A 586 35.80 -19.45 -26.69
CA GLY A 586 37.16 -19.98 -26.78
C GLY A 586 37.27 -21.46 -27.14
N LYS A 587 36.17 -22.21 -27.08
CA LYS A 587 36.10 -23.62 -27.49
C LYS A 587 35.58 -23.79 -28.92
N LEU A 588 35.12 -22.72 -29.56
CA LEU A 588 34.73 -22.77 -30.96
C LEU A 588 35.97 -22.95 -31.84
N LYS A 589 35.80 -23.57 -33.01
CA LYS A 589 36.87 -23.79 -33.98
C LYS A 589 37.41 -22.49 -34.61
N VAL A 590 36.76 -21.36 -34.37
CA VAL A 590 37.15 -20.04 -34.91
C VAL A 590 38.31 -19.46 -34.10
N LYS A 591 39.44 -19.16 -34.78
CA LYS A 591 40.67 -18.64 -34.14
C LYS A 591 40.57 -17.13 -33.87
N ILE A 592 39.84 -16.74 -32.84
CA ILE A 592 39.81 -15.35 -32.34
C ILE A 592 40.85 -15.18 -31.22
N PRO A 593 41.74 -14.17 -31.27
CA PRO A 593 42.68 -13.89 -30.19
C PRO A 593 41.96 -13.70 -28.84
N GLU A 594 42.52 -14.27 -27.76
CA GLU A 594 41.86 -14.32 -26.45
C GLU A 594 41.46 -12.93 -25.92
N ASN A 595 42.34 -11.93 -26.08
CA ASN A 595 42.06 -10.55 -25.64
C ASN A 595 40.92 -9.92 -26.44
N VAL A 596 40.89 -10.14 -27.76
CA VAL A 596 39.84 -9.63 -28.65
C VAL A 596 38.50 -10.26 -28.29
N ARG A 597 38.49 -11.57 -28.01
CA ARG A 597 37.30 -12.29 -27.53
C ARG A 597 36.80 -11.71 -26.20
N ALA A 598 37.68 -11.50 -25.22
CA ALA A 598 37.31 -10.94 -23.92
C ALA A 598 36.72 -9.53 -24.04
N ILE A 599 37.37 -8.65 -24.81
CA ILE A 599 36.90 -7.28 -25.07
C ILE A 599 35.57 -7.29 -25.81
N GLY A 600 35.45 -8.08 -26.89
CA GLY A 600 34.24 -8.17 -27.70
C GLY A 600 33.03 -8.67 -26.91
N VAL A 601 33.19 -9.74 -26.13
CA VAL A 601 32.10 -10.26 -25.26
C VAL A 601 31.70 -9.22 -24.22
N THR A 602 32.68 -8.57 -23.58
CA THR A 602 32.40 -7.53 -22.58
C THR A 602 31.63 -6.37 -23.20
N ALA A 603 32.07 -5.85 -24.34
CA ALA A 603 31.44 -4.72 -25.02
C ALA A 603 30.00 -5.06 -25.46
N VAL A 604 29.79 -6.23 -26.07
CA VAL A 604 28.45 -6.67 -26.48
C VAL A 604 27.54 -6.84 -25.27
N CYS A 605 28.02 -7.48 -24.19
CA CYS A 605 27.21 -7.65 -22.98
C CYS A 605 26.92 -6.33 -22.27
N LEU A 606 27.83 -5.36 -22.28
CA LEU A 606 27.59 -4.01 -21.72
C LEU A 606 26.48 -3.28 -22.48
N LEU A 607 26.46 -3.37 -23.81
CA LEU A 607 25.42 -2.75 -24.62
C LEU A 607 24.08 -3.49 -24.51
N ALA A 608 24.11 -4.83 -24.55
CA ALA A 608 22.91 -5.66 -24.59
C ALA A 608 22.18 -5.77 -23.24
N VAL A 609 22.85 -5.48 -22.11
CA VAL A 609 22.29 -5.63 -20.77
C VAL A 609 22.23 -4.28 -20.04
N PRO A 610 23.30 -3.76 -19.39
CA PRO A 610 23.17 -2.55 -18.60
C PRO A 610 22.85 -1.29 -19.41
N ALA A 611 23.34 -1.12 -20.64
CA ALA A 611 22.98 0.05 -21.44
C ALA A 611 21.52 0.01 -21.91
N LEU A 612 21.00 -1.17 -22.26
CA LEU A 612 19.57 -1.36 -22.56
C LEU A 612 18.71 -1.08 -21.32
N MET A 613 19.08 -1.64 -20.16
CA MET A 613 18.37 -1.40 -18.90
C MET A 613 18.38 0.09 -18.55
N ALA A 614 19.54 0.74 -18.60
CA ALA A 614 19.63 2.19 -18.37
C ALA A 614 18.77 2.99 -19.37
N SER A 615 18.67 2.58 -20.63
CA SER A 615 17.87 3.27 -21.64
C SER A 615 16.36 3.04 -21.49
N GLN A 616 15.94 1.88 -20.99
CA GLN A 616 14.53 1.55 -20.81
C GLN A 616 13.99 2.10 -19.50
N GLU A 617 14.80 2.11 -18.45
CA GLU A 617 14.35 2.43 -17.08
C GLU A 617 14.71 3.88 -16.66
N TRP A 618 15.15 4.77 -17.57
CA TRP A 618 15.61 6.10 -17.17
C TRP A 618 14.46 7.05 -16.84
N ASP A 619 13.47 7.13 -17.72
CA ASP A 619 12.37 8.08 -17.62
C ASP A 619 11.41 7.77 -16.48
N ASP A 620 11.25 6.49 -16.10
CA ASP A 620 10.50 6.07 -14.93
C ASP A 620 11.32 6.01 -13.63
N HIS A 621 12.62 6.32 -13.66
CA HIS A 621 13.45 6.44 -12.45
C HIS A 621 14.03 7.84 -12.23
N ASP A 622 13.83 8.76 -13.18
CA ASP A 622 14.18 10.17 -13.01
C ASP A 622 13.14 10.90 -12.13
N ARG A 623 13.51 11.10 -10.86
CA ARG A 623 12.70 11.83 -9.87
C ARG A 623 13.13 13.27 -9.66
N SER A 624 14.08 13.78 -10.45
CA SER A 624 14.69 15.11 -10.26
C SER A 624 13.69 16.28 -10.33
N GLY A 625 12.57 16.09 -11.05
CA GLY A 625 11.50 17.08 -11.20
C GLY A 625 10.38 16.98 -10.16
N ARG A 626 10.48 16.12 -9.14
CA ARG A 626 9.37 15.83 -8.22
C ARG A 626 9.39 16.69 -6.95
N TYR A 627 8.46 17.64 -6.89
CA TYR A 627 8.23 18.47 -5.70
C TYR A 627 6.81 18.32 -5.13
N ILE A 628 6.02 17.39 -5.70
CA ILE A 628 4.57 17.30 -5.48
C ILE A 628 4.19 17.07 -4.01
N ALA A 629 4.81 16.10 -3.33
CA ALA A 629 4.44 15.77 -1.95
C ALA A 629 4.68 16.95 -1.00
N ARG A 630 5.82 17.64 -1.17
CA ARG A 630 6.13 18.88 -0.43
C ARG A 630 5.12 19.98 -0.72
N GLU A 631 4.84 20.28 -1.99
CA GLU A 631 3.94 21.39 -2.33
C GLU A 631 2.49 21.10 -1.92
N PHE A 632 2.05 19.84 -1.96
CA PHE A 632 0.73 19.46 -1.47
C PHE A 632 0.63 19.68 0.04
N ALA A 633 1.64 19.24 0.80
CA ALA A 633 1.73 19.52 2.24
C ALA A 633 1.69 21.03 2.53
N ARG A 634 2.45 21.84 1.78
CA ARG A 634 2.41 23.30 1.88
C ARG A 634 1.01 23.85 1.65
N ASN A 635 0.35 23.45 0.55
CA ASN A 635 -0.98 23.95 0.20
C ASN A 635 -2.03 23.60 1.26
N TYR A 636 -1.98 22.40 1.85
CA TYR A 636 -2.86 22.03 2.98
C TYR A 636 -2.66 22.94 4.20
N LEU A 637 -1.40 23.20 4.59
CA LEU A 637 -1.11 24.11 5.71
C LEU A 637 -1.52 25.56 5.38
N GLU A 638 -1.25 26.03 4.16
CA GLU A 638 -1.58 27.38 3.73
C GLU A 638 -3.08 27.64 3.58
N SER A 639 -3.88 26.58 3.50
CA SER A 639 -5.35 26.64 3.52
C SER A 639 -5.91 26.97 4.90
N CYS A 640 -5.18 26.63 5.96
CA CYS A 640 -5.64 26.80 7.34
C CYS A 640 -5.44 28.23 7.86
N GLU A 641 -6.39 28.72 8.67
CA GLU A 641 -6.21 29.92 9.48
C GLU A 641 -5.04 29.82 10.47
N LYS A 642 -4.63 30.96 11.03
CA LYS A 642 -3.57 31.03 12.03
C LYS A 642 -3.93 30.20 13.27
N ASP A 643 -2.93 29.56 13.86
CA ASP A 643 -3.03 28.75 15.08
C ASP A 643 -4.04 27.61 14.94
N ALA A 644 -4.29 27.06 13.75
CA ALA A 644 -5.30 26.01 13.56
C ALA A 644 -4.88 24.63 14.13
N ILE A 645 -5.86 23.73 14.32
CA ILE A 645 -5.65 22.28 14.42
C ILE A 645 -6.07 21.66 13.08
N LEU A 646 -5.17 20.94 12.42
CA LEU A 646 -5.45 20.20 11.19
C LEU A 646 -5.46 18.70 11.47
N ILE A 647 -6.61 18.07 11.25
CA ILE A 647 -6.81 16.63 11.44
C ILE A 647 -6.52 15.87 10.14
N THR A 648 -5.66 14.86 10.23
CA THR A 648 -5.14 14.00 9.15
C THR A 648 -5.40 12.52 9.48
N PHE A 649 -5.18 11.58 8.55
CA PHE A 649 -5.62 10.19 8.72
C PHE A 649 -4.59 9.10 8.42
N GLY A 650 -3.51 9.38 7.68
CA GLY A 650 -2.58 8.33 7.27
C GLY A 650 -1.18 8.80 6.93
N ASP A 651 -0.36 7.89 6.43
CA ASP A 651 1.06 8.16 6.20
C ASP A 651 1.24 9.20 5.08
N ASN A 652 0.50 9.04 3.98
CA ASN A 652 0.61 9.88 2.77
C ASN A 652 0.07 11.30 2.94
N ASP A 653 -0.73 11.59 3.96
CA ASP A 653 -1.11 12.96 4.32
C ASP A 653 -0.21 13.52 5.43
N THR A 654 0.08 12.73 6.46
CA THR A 654 0.71 13.20 7.69
C THR A 654 2.22 13.36 7.54
N PHE A 655 2.92 12.41 6.91
CA PHE A 655 4.38 12.43 6.85
C PHE A 655 4.94 13.57 5.99
N PRO A 656 4.34 13.93 4.83
CA PRO A 656 4.73 15.15 4.12
C PRO A 656 4.49 16.43 4.93
N LEU A 657 3.39 16.50 5.70
CA LEU A 657 3.08 17.64 6.57
C LEU A 657 4.07 17.75 7.74
N TRP A 658 4.44 16.62 8.36
CA TRP A 658 5.50 16.57 9.36
C TRP A 658 6.83 16.99 8.77
N TYR A 659 7.22 16.49 7.58
CA TYR A 659 8.44 16.92 6.90
C TYR A 659 8.51 18.45 6.76
N ILE A 660 7.49 19.07 6.18
CA ILE A 660 7.57 20.49 5.83
C ILE A 660 7.54 21.40 7.08
N GLN A 661 6.87 21.00 8.15
CA GLN A 661 6.94 21.69 9.45
C GLN A 661 8.29 21.46 10.14
N GLU A 662 8.74 20.21 10.21
CA GLU A 662 9.92 19.85 10.99
C GLU A 662 11.24 20.30 10.34
N VAL A 663 11.31 20.28 9.01
CA VAL A 663 12.53 20.59 8.28
C VAL A 663 12.52 22.02 7.78
N GLU A 664 11.48 22.40 7.04
CA GLU A 664 11.40 23.70 6.36
C GLU A 664 10.75 24.81 7.21
N GLY A 665 10.14 24.46 8.35
CA GLY A 665 9.56 25.44 9.28
C GLY A 665 8.31 26.14 8.75
N VAL A 666 7.53 25.48 7.89
CA VAL A 666 6.33 26.06 7.28
C VAL A 666 5.15 25.96 8.23
N ARG A 667 4.52 27.10 8.56
CA ARG A 667 3.34 27.18 9.44
C ARG A 667 3.49 26.39 10.76
N PRO A 668 4.54 26.64 11.58
CA PRO A 668 4.76 25.96 12.86
C PRO A 668 3.69 26.32 13.92
N ASP A 669 2.80 27.26 13.62
CA ASP A 669 1.61 27.63 14.39
C ASP A 669 0.48 26.58 14.31
N ILE A 670 0.44 25.80 13.21
CA ILE A 670 -0.61 24.78 13.01
C ILE A 670 -0.24 23.51 13.77
N ARG A 671 -1.22 22.94 14.49
CA ARG A 671 -1.11 21.60 15.06
C ARG A 671 -1.57 20.55 14.06
N ILE A 672 -0.66 19.68 13.61
CA ILE A 672 -1.03 18.47 12.87
C ILE A 672 -1.47 17.39 13.87
N LEU A 673 -2.65 16.82 13.65
CA LEU A 673 -3.23 15.77 14.46
C LEU A 673 -3.65 14.59 13.57
N ASN A 674 -2.92 13.48 13.63
CA ASN A 674 -3.27 12.24 12.95
C ASN A 674 -4.31 11.46 13.76
N PHE A 675 -5.52 11.38 13.22
CA PHE A 675 -6.67 10.75 13.87
C PHE A 675 -6.50 9.24 14.03
N THR A 676 -5.86 8.55 13.08
CA THR A 676 -5.62 7.10 13.15
C THR A 676 -4.58 6.76 14.21
N LEU A 677 -3.47 7.52 14.28
CA LEU A 677 -2.46 7.36 15.34
C LEU A 677 -3.02 7.70 16.72
N SER A 678 -4.01 8.58 16.82
CA SER A 678 -4.68 8.90 18.10
C SER A 678 -5.49 7.75 18.70
N GLY A 679 -5.68 6.65 17.96
CA GLY A 679 -6.11 5.38 18.53
C GLY A 679 -5.11 4.83 19.55
N MET A 680 -3.83 5.22 19.45
CA MET A 680 -2.78 4.83 20.38
C MET A 680 -2.63 5.87 21.51
N HIS A 681 -2.62 5.42 22.76
CA HIS A 681 -2.49 6.28 23.95
C HIS A 681 -1.29 7.25 23.89
N TRP A 682 -0.14 6.80 23.38
CA TRP A 682 1.09 7.59 23.31
C TRP A 682 0.95 8.83 22.44
N TYR A 683 0.12 8.76 21.39
CA TYR A 683 -0.09 9.89 20.48
C TYR A 683 -0.96 10.96 21.15
N VAL A 684 -2.05 10.54 21.82
CA VAL A 684 -2.90 11.46 22.59
C VAL A 684 -2.10 12.17 23.68
N GLU A 685 -1.21 11.46 24.39
CA GLU A 685 -0.34 12.08 25.40
C GLU A 685 0.58 13.17 24.82
N GLN A 686 0.99 13.08 23.55
CA GLN A 686 1.82 14.11 22.91
C GLN A 686 1.07 15.41 22.65
N LEU A 687 -0.25 15.32 22.39
CA LEU A 687 -1.10 16.48 22.13
C LEU A 687 -1.24 17.41 23.36
N TYR A 688 -0.90 16.94 24.56
CA TYR A 688 -0.85 17.76 25.79
C TYR A 688 0.37 18.68 25.87
N ASN A 689 1.34 18.55 24.96
CA ASN A 689 2.55 19.36 24.94
C ASN A 689 2.45 20.47 23.89
N LYS A 690 2.97 21.65 24.23
CA LYS A 690 3.24 22.71 23.26
C LYS A 690 4.32 22.23 22.28
N VAL A 691 4.13 22.50 20.99
CA VAL A 691 5.07 22.12 19.92
C VAL A 691 5.33 23.37 19.09
N TYR A 692 6.58 23.84 19.09
CA TYR A 692 6.98 25.10 18.46
C TYR A 692 6.07 26.28 18.86
N GLU A 693 5.42 26.90 17.87
CA GLU A 693 4.51 28.02 18.03
C GLU A 693 3.08 27.54 18.35
N SER A 694 2.70 26.33 17.92
CA SER A 694 1.41 25.73 18.26
C SER A 694 1.28 25.43 19.76
N GLU A 695 0.32 26.08 20.40
CA GLU A 695 -0.17 25.69 21.71
C GLU A 695 -0.65 24.22 21.74
N LYS A 696 -0.68 23.64 22.94
CA LYS A 696 -1.20 22.28 23.18
C LYS A 696 -2.67 22.17 22.74
N CYS A 697 -3.11 20.95 22.42
CA CYS A 697 -4.52 20.73 22.13
C CYS A 697 -5.38 20.99 23.39
N PRO A 698 -6.60 21.53 23.22
CA PRO A 698 -7.51 21.80 24.32
C PRO A 698 -8.16 20.48 24.79
N PHE A 699 -7.95 20.10 26.05
CA PHE A 699 -8.56 18.92 26.66
C PHE A 699 -9.23 19.30 27.99
N THR A 700 -10.41 18.73 28.24
CA THR A 700 -11.10 18.77 29.53
C THR A 700 -10.66 17.58 30.39
N LEU A 701 -10.54 16.40 29.77
CA LEU A 701 -10.05 15.21 30.47
C LEU A 701 -8.52 15.33 30.69
N PRO A 702 -7.97 14.80 31.79
CA PRO A 702 -6.53 14.74 31.98
C PRO A 702 -5.92 13.63 31.12
N LYS A 703 -4.63 13.74 30.77
CA LYS A 703 -3.92 12.73 29.95
C LYS A 703 -4.01 11.31 30.52
N GLU A 704 -4.13 11.18 31.85
CA GLU A 704 -4.32 9.92 32.57
C GLU A 704 -5.54 9.14 32.08
N TYR A 705 -6.57 9.84 31.59
CA TYR A 705 -7.81 9.26 31.06
C TYR A 705 -7.60 8.49 29.75
N TYR A 706 -6.53 8.80 29.01
CA TYR A 706 -6.23 8.22 27.70
C TYR A 706 -5.17 7.11 27.76
N ARG A 707 -4.67 6.74 28.95
CA ARG A 707 -3.60 5.74 29.14
C ARG A 707 -4.08 4.30 28.89
N LEU A 708 -3.12 3.38 28.87
CA LEU A 708 -3.32 1.93 28.75
C LEU A 708 -4.30 1.43 29.83
N GLY A 709 -5.46 0.93 29.40
CA GLY A 709 -6.54 0.42 30.27
C GLY A 709 -7.94 0.95 29.90
N LEU A 710 -8.01 2.11 29.25
CA LEU A 710 -9.25 2.70 28.72
C LEU A 710 -9.13 2.77 27.20
N ASP A 711 -9.49 1.69 26.51
CA ASP A 711 -9.53 1.64 25.04
C ASP A 711 -10.90 2.03 24.49
N ILE A 712 -11.95 1.84 25.29
CA ILE A 712 -13.35 2.06 24.90
C ILE A 712 -14.04 2.91 25.96
N THR A 713 -14.82 3.88 25.51
CA THR A 713 -15.81 4.60 26.33
C THR A 713 -17.20 4.25 25.82
N VAL A 714 -18.10 3.89 26.71
CA VAL A 714 -19.47 3.54 26.34
C VAL A 714 -20.35 4.77 26.44
N VAL A 715 -21.12 5.07 25.41
CA VAL A 715 -22.21 6.04 25.48
C VAL A 715 -23.46 5.30 25.93
N TYR A 716 -24.10 5.82 26.98
CA TYR A 716 -25.35 5.29 27.51
C TYR A 716 -26.19 6.47 28.03
N PRO A 717 -27.09 7.05 27.20
CA PRO A 717 -27.80 8.27 27.55
C PRO A 717 -28.84 8.03 28.65
N GLU A 718 -28.87 8.91 29.66
CA GLU A 718 -29.90 8.89 30.71
C GLU A 718 -31.12 9.75 30.37
N SER A 719 -30.96 10.67 29.42
CA SER A 719 -32.00 11.61 28.98
C SER A 719 -31.79 11.99 27.52
N ASP A 720 -32.87 12.35 26.84
CA ASP A 720 -32.82 12.96 25.50
C ASP A 720 -32.54 14.47 25.55
N GLU A 721 -32.38 15.07 26.73
CA GLU A 721 -32.06 16.48 26.87
C GLU A 721 -30.70 16.81 26.26
N GLN A 722 -30.66 17.93 25.55
CA GLN A 722 -29.44 18.41 24.92
C GLN A 722 -28.51 19.07 25.96
N GLN A 723 -27.32 18.51 26.12
CA GLN A 723 -26.34 18.94 27.13
C GLN A 723 -25.07 19.51 26.49
N GLU A 724 -24.39 20.40 27.23
CA GLU A 724 -23.11 20.96 26.79
C GLU A 724 -22.02 19.89 26.86
N LEU A 725 -21.34 19.62 25.75
CA LEU A 725 -20.36 18.53 25.64
C LEU A 725 -19.24 18.65 26.68
N LYS A 726 -18.74 19.86 26.90
CA LYS A 726 -17.70 20.13 27.90
C LYS A 726 -18.15 19.76 29.32
N ASP A 727 -19.41 20.03 29.66
CA ASP A 727 -19.95 19.72 30.99
C ASP A 727 -20.15 18.21 31.16
N VAL A 728 -20.64 17.53 30.12
CA VAL A 728 -20.76 16.06 30.08
C VAL A 728 -19.39 15.40 30.29
N LEU A 729 -18.36 15.87 29.57
CA LEU A 729 -16.99 15.37 29.74
C LEU A 729 -16.43 15.68 31.14
N SER A 730 -16.73 16.86 31.68
CA SER A 730 -16.28 17.25 33.03
C SER A 730 -16.88 16.35 34.12
N ARG A 731 -18.15 15.96 33.98
CA ARG A 731 -18.82 15.01 34.91
C ARG A 731 -18.08 13.69 35.02
N MET A 732 -17.46 13.22 33.93
CA MET A 732 -16.69 11.97 33.90
C MET A 732 -15.47 11.95 34.84
N LEU A 733 -15.09 13.09 35.41
CA LEU A 733 -13.98 13.24 36.35
C LEU A 733 -14.39 13.05 37.81
N TYR A 734 -15.67 13.23 38.15
CA TYR A 734 -16.12 13.25 39.55
C TYR A 734 -17.40 12.45 39.82
N ASP A 735 -18.22 12.17 38.81
CA ASP A 735 -19.47 11.44 38.98
C ASP A 735 -19.23 9.91 38.96
N PRO A 736 -19.52 9.18 40.05
CA PRO A 736 -19.37 7.73 40.09
C PRO A 736 -20.19 6.97 39.03
N GLN A 737 -21.33 7.52 38.58
CA GLN A 737 -22.20 6.87 37.58
C GLN A 737 -21.56 6.83 36.19
N THR A 738 -20.55 7.67 35.94
CA THR A 738 -19.76 7.67 34.70
C THR A 738 -18.68 6.57 34.65
N THR A 739 -18.69 5.65 35.61
CA THR A 739 -17.78 4.51 35.67
C THR A 739 -18.57 3.23 35.95
N THR A 740 -18.47 2.27 35.04
CA THR A 740 -18.94 0.90 35.22
C THR A 740 -17.76 -0.06 35.22
N TYR A 741 -18.00 -1.37 35.30
CA TYR A 741 -16.96 -2.40 35.23
C TYR A 741 -17.30 -3.41 34.15
N ASP A 742 -16.30 -3.82 33.37
CA ASP A 742 -16.47 -4.92 32.42
C ASP A 742 -16.51 -6.28 33.14
N ASN A 743 -16.73 -7.35 32.37
CA ASN A 743 -16.79 -8.72 32.90
C ASN A 743 -15.45 -9.20 33.53
N ALA A 744 -14.34 -8.50 33.24
CA ALA A 744 -13.04 -8.77 33.84
C ALA A 744 -12.79 -7.93 35.12
N GLY A 745 -13.73 -7.04 35.48
CA GLY A 745 -13.61 -6.14 36.63
C GLY A 745 -12.79 -4.88 36.33
N ASP A 746 -12.48 -4.59 35.07
CA ASP A 746 -11.81 -3.34 34.67
C ASP A 746 -12.81 -2.20 34.62
N SER A 747 -12.43 -1.02 35.11
CA SER A 747 -13.29 0.16 35.05
C SER A 747 -13.49 0.62 33.60
N VAL A 748 -14.73 0.69 33.15
CA VAL A 748 -15.13 1.25 31.85
C VAL A 748 -15.78 2.60 32.07
N LYS A 749 -15.40 3.59 31.26
CA LYS A 749 -15.96 4.93 31.36
C LYS A 749 -17.23 5.04 30.54
N VAL A 750 -18.23 5.71 31.13
CA VAL A 750 -19.56 5.87 30.57
C VAL A 750 -19.83 7.35 30.35
N LEU A 751 -20.23 7.69 29.13
CA LEU A 751 -20.69 9.00 28.74
C LEU A 751 -22.23 9.00 28.73
N LEU A 752 -22.83 9.69 29.70
CA LEU A 752 -24.26 9.57 30.07
C LEU A 752 -25.21 10.41 29.20
N SER A 753 -24.77 10.87 28.04
CA SER A 753 -25.57 11.70 27.12
C SER A 753 -25.15 11.46 25.68
N ASN A 754 -26.09 11.24 24.78
CA ASN A 754 -25.83 11.15 23.34
C ASN A 754 -26.27 12.41 22.57
N ASN A 755 -27.09 13.27 23.17
CA ASN A 755 -27.58 14.52 22.57
C ASN A 755 -26.78 15.72 23.09
N LEU A 756 -25.88 16.23 22.25
CA LEU A 756 -24.80 17.11 22.66
C LEU A 756 -24.84 18.44 21.90
N ARG A 757 -24.34 19.49 22.55
CA ARG A 757 -24.05 20.77 21.92
C ARG A 757 -22.70 21.34 22.34
N ILE A 758 -22.17 22.21 21.49
CA ILE A 758 -20.99 23.04 21.76
C ILE A 758 -21.41 24.49 21.53
N THR A 759 -21.34 25.30 22.58
CA THR A 759 -21.71 26.71 22.56
C THR A 759 -20.47 27.59 22.35
N SER A 760 -20.55 28.53 21.40
CA SER A 760 -19.47 29.49 21.12
C SER A 760 -20.06 30.89 20.89
N GLY A 761 -20.07 31.70 21.96
CA GLY A 761 -20.78 32.98 21.96
C GLY A 761 -22.28 32.78 21.76
N GLU A 762 -22.85 33.39 20.71
CA GLU A 762 -24.26 33.23 20.33
C GLU A 762 -24.50 32.00 19.43
N ASN A 763 -23.44 31.34 18.95
CA ASN A 763 -23.53 30.22 18.02
C ASN A 763 -23.58 28.88 18.75
N GLN A 764 -24.26 27.91 18.14
CA GLN A 764 -24.43 26.57 18.69
C GLN A 764 -24.21 25.49 17.62
N PHE A 765 -23.30 24.56 17.91
CA PHE A 765 -23.09 23.33 17.16
C PHE A 765 -23.74 22.16 17.90
N ALA A 766 -24.85 21.66 17.39
CA ALA A 766 -25.64 20.57 18.00
C ALA A 766 -25.57 19.29 17.17
N PHE A 767 -25.42 18.14 17.84
CA PHE A 767 -25.38 16.82 17.22
C PHE A 767 -25.83 15.71 18.17
N THR A 768 -26.20 14.55 17.62
CA THR A 768 -26.57 13.35 18.39
C THR A 768 -25.70 12.18 17.95
N ILE A 769 -25.06 11.50 18.91
CA ILE A 769 -24.27 10.29 18.66
C ILE A 769 -25.22 9.14 18.33
N PRO A 770 -25.06 8.45 17.19
CA PRO A 770 -25.89 7.30 16.85
C PRO A 770 -25.72 6.14 17.83
N MET A 771 -26.84 5.60 18.31
CA MET A 771 -26.87 4.47 19.24
C MET A 771 -27.15 3.16 18.49
N ASN A 772 -26.60 2.05 18.97
CA ASN A 772 -26.99 0.72 18.46
C ASN A 772 -28.42 0.40 18.93
N GLN A 773 -29.29 0.02 17.97
CA GLN A 773 -30.69 -0.27 18.23
C GLN A 773 -30.91 -1.54 19.05
N GLU A 774 -29.98 -2.50 19.03
CA GLU A 774 -30.13 -3.78 19.72
C GLU A 774 -29.84 -3.69 21.22
N ASN A 775 -28.82 -2.92 21.61
CA ASN A 775 -28.35 -2.84 22.99
C ASN A 775 -28.40 -1.43 23.60
N GLY A 776 -28.86 -0.43 22.85
CA GLY A 776 -29.01 0.95 23.33
C GLY A 776 -27.68 1.65 23.67
N MET A 777 -26.54 1.09 23.26
CA MET A 777 -25.20 1.59 23.58
C MET A 777 -24.40 1.93 22.33
N LYS A 778 -23.38 2.77 22.49
CA LYS A 778 -22.36 3.02 21.46
C LYS A 778 -20.98 2.96 22.09
N GLU A 779 -20.11 2.13 21.54
CA GLU A 779 -18.69 2.13 21.91
C GLU A 779 -17.97 3.22 21.13
N LEU A 780 -17.27 4.08 21.86
CA LEU A 780 -16.35 5.08 21.33
C LEU A 780 -14.92 4.61 21.52
N GLN A 781 -14.17 4.59 20.43
CA GLN A 781 -12.74 4.36 20.45
C GLN A 781 -12.01 5.58 21.06
N ARG A 782 -10.77 5.36 21.52
CA ARG A 782 -9.92 6.41 22.12
C ARG A 782 -9.85 7.70 21.27
N ASN A 783 -9.63 7.56 19.96
CA ASN A 783 -9.54 8.67 19.02
C ASN A 783 -10.86 9.44 18.89
N GLU A 784 -12.00 8.74 18.91
CA GLU A 784 -13.34 9.36 18.86
C GLU A 784 -13.61 10.17 20.14
N LEU A 785 -13.32 9.62 21.33
CA LEU A 785 -13.43 10.36 22.59
C LEU A 785 -12.49 11.58 22.61
N MET A 786 -11.25 11.42 22.17
CA MET A 786 -10.28 12.52 22.08
C MET A 786 -10.79 13.64 21.16
N LEU A 787 -11.39 13.31 20.02
CA LEU A 787 -11.97 14.31 19.12
C LEU A 787 -13.13 15.06 19.79
N LEU A 788 -14.04 14.36 20.45
CA LEU A 788 -15.15 14.98 21.19
C LEU A 788 -14.61 15.92 22.29
N ASP A 789 -13.58 15.49 23.02
CA ASP A 789 -12.95 16.32 24.06
C ASP A 789 -12.31 17.59 23.48
N ILE A 790 -11.57 17.46 22.38
CA ILE A 790 -10.98 18.61 21.69
C ILE A 790 -12.07 19.57 21.20
N LEU A 791 -13.12 19.07 20.56
CA LEU A 791 -14.22 19.90 20.07
C LEU A 791 -14.91 20.64 21.22
N GLY A 792 -15.32 19.91 22.27
CA GLY A 792 -16.04 20.45 23.42
C GLY A 792 -15.22 21.45 24.23
N THR A 793 -13.93 21.18 24.43
CA THR A 793 -13.03 22.07 25.18
C THR A 793 -12.67 23.31 24.40
N ASN A 794 -12.44 23.16 23.09
CA ASN A 794 -12.06 24.25 22.21
C ASN A 794 -13.16 25.32 22.10
N MET A 795 -14.43 24.92 22.05
CA MET A 795 -15.58 25.83 21.85
C MET A 795 -15.36 26.78 20.66
N PHE A 796 -14.74 26.28 19.59
CA PHE A 796 -14.37 27.01 18.38
C PHE A 796 -13.47 28.25 18.59
N LYS A 797 -12.76 28.35 19.73
CA LYS A 797 -11.77 29.43 19.98
C LYS A 797 -10.57 29.31 19.05
N ARG A 798 -10.12 28.09 18.80
CA ARG A 798 -9.08 27.74 17.84
C ARG A 798 -9.74 27.17 16.57
N PRO A 799 -9.36 27.57 15.34
CA PRO A 799 -9.87 26.94 14.13
C PRO A 799 -9.54 25.44 14.10
N ILE A 800 -10.52 24.60 13.77
CA ILE A 800 -10.34 23.15 13.60
C ILE A 800 -10.66 22.79 12.16
N TYR A 801 -9.71 22.14 11.50
CA TYR A 801 -9.81 21.66 10.13
C TYR A 801 -9.66 20.15 10.08
N THR A 802 -10.25 19.55 9.05
CA THR A 802 -10.05 18.16 8.67
C THR A 802 -9.78 18.06 7.17
N MET A 803 -8.95 17.09 6.78
CA MET A 803 -8.76 16.76 5.37
C MET A 803 -9.94 15.98 4.79
N SER A 804 -10.74 15.33 5.65
CA SER A 804 -11.90 14.56 5.23
C SER A 804 -12.95 14.48 6.35
N PRO A 805 -14.14 15.11 6.17
CA PRO A 805 -15.19 15.08 7.18
C PRO A 805 -15.88 13.70 7.29
N SER A 806 -15.74 12.83 6.29
CA SER A 806 -16.41 11.52 6.25
C SER A 806 -16.00 10.58 7.37
N TYR A 807 -14.79 10.73 7.93
CA TYR A 807 -14.31 9.93 9.05
C TYR A 807 -15.06 10.15 10.36
N PHE A 808 -15.87 11.20 10.45
CA PHE A 808 -16.57 11.57 11.67
C PHE A 808 -18.08 11.35 11.59
N THR A 809 -18.62 10.92 10.45
CA THR A 809 -20.08 10.77 10.28
C THR A 809 -20.67 9.64 11.14
N SER A 810 -19.83 8.69 11.58
CA SER A 810 -20.21 7.63 12.52
C SER A 810 -20.51 8.13 13.94
N ILE A 811 -19.98 9.30 14.30
CA ILE A 811 -20.08 9.91 15.64
C ILE A 811 -20.86 11.23 15.60
N ILE A 812 -20.73 12.01 14.52
CA ILE A 812 -21.39 13.29 14.30
C ILE A 812 -22.07 13.26 12.92
N PRO A 813 -23.27 12.67 12.80
CA PRO A 813 -23.92 12.42 11.50
C PRO A 813 -24.19 13.69 10.69
N ASN A 814 -24.51 14.78 11.37
CA ASN A 814 -24.83 16.07 10.77
C ASN A 814 -23.60 17.00 10.64
N LEU A 815 -22.37 16.48 10.79
CA LEU A 815 -21.16 17.30 10.72
C LEU A 815 -21.10 18.11 9.42
N ASN A 816 -21.50 17.53 8.29
CA ASN A 816 -21.48 18.18 6.97
C ASN A 816 -22.31 19.47 6.90
N ASP A 817 -23.31 19.64 7.77
CA ASP A 817 -24.07 20.88 7.85
C ASP A 817 -23.26 22.04 8.44
N TYR A 818 -22.15 21.74 9.12
CA TYR A 818 -21.28 22.67 9.84
C TYR A 818 -19.85 22.67 9.28
N ILE A 819 -19.66 22.19 8.04
CA ILE A 819 -18.37 22.23 7.37
C ILE A 819 -18.38 23.34 6.32
N GLN A 820 -17.33 24.15 6.33
CA GLN A 820 -17.00 25.06 5.24
C GLN A 820 -15.66 24.66 4.62
N GLN A 821 -15.61 24.51 3.31
CA GLN A 821 -14.33 24.27 2.62
C GLN A 821 -13.55 25.58 2.47
N GLU A 822 -12.30 25.58 2.91
CA GLU A 822 -11.36 26.68 2.73
C GLU A 822 -10.08 26.13 2.09
N GLY A 823 -9.78 26.51 0.85
CA GLY A 823 -8.64 25.94 0.12
C GLY A 823 -8.84 24.44 -0.13
N LEU A 824 -7.90 23.62 0.37
CA LEU A 824 -7.89 22.15 0.24
C LEU A 824 -8.40 21.41 1.48
N VAL A 825 -8.86 22.13 2.52
CA VAL A 825 -9.28 21.53 3.79
C VAL A 825 -10.67 22.00 4.20
N TYR A 826 -11.27 21.28 5.14
CA TYR A 826 -12.62 21.50 5.61
C TYR A 826 -12.60 22.03 7.04
N ARG A 827 -13.05 23.27 7.24
CA ARG A 827 -13.18 23.89 8.55
C ARG A 827 -14.48 23.46 9.22
N ILE A 828 -14.40 23.09 10.49
CA ILE A 828 -15.58 22.86 11.34
C ILE A 828 -16.03 24.19 11.92
N MET A 829 -17.28 24.56 11.64
CA MET A 829 -17.88 25.85 11.95
C MET A 829 -18.86 25.71 13.14
N PRO A 830 -18.96 26.74 14.01
CA PRO A 830 -19.95 26.75 15.08
C PRO A 830 -21.39 27.00 14.58
N THR A 831 -21.53 27.38 13.30
CA THR A 831 -22.80 27.68 12.62
C THR A 831 -23.00 26.75 11.43
N LYS A 832 -24.25 26.55 11.05
CA LYS A 832 -24.57 25.77 9.86
C LYS A 832 -24.10 26.52 8.60
N GLU A 833 -23.19 25.90 7.87
CA GLU A 833 -22.53 26.40 6.65
C GLU A 833 -22.69 25.37 5.52
N ARG A 834 -23.83 24.67 5.48
CA ARG A 834 -24.08 23.45 4.70
C ARG A 834 -23.40 23.42 3.33
N GLY A 835 -22.29 22.68 3.24
CA GLY A 835 -21.54 22.44 1.99
C GLY A 835 -20.98 23.71 1.35
N ASN A 836 -20.80 24.78 2.11
CA ASN A 836 -20.34 26.06 1.62
C ASN A 836 -18.83 26.02 1.37
N ILE A 837 -18.38 26.72 0.34
CA ILE A 837 -16.97 26.93 0.04
C ILE A 837 -16.68 28.41 0.25
N ALA A 838 -15.58 28.74 0.93
CA ALA A 838 -15.12 30.12 1.05
C ALA A 838 -14.57 30.59 -0.32
N ILE A 839 -15.46 30.95 -1.24
CA ILE A 839 -15.16 31.15 -2.67
C ILE A 839 -13.99 32.12 -2.88
N ASP A 840 -14.06 33.33 -2.31
CA ASP A 840 -13.06 34.37 -2.58
C ASP A 840 -11.68 33.99 -2.01
N LYS A 841 -11.65 33.47 -0.78
CA LYS A 841 -10.43 32.96 -0.12
C LYS A 841 -9.83 31.80 -0.91
N THR A 842 -10.65 30.83 -1.30
CA THR A 842 -10.20 29.64 -2.03
C THR A 842 -9.74 30.00 -3.44
N TYR A 843 -10.39 30.94 -4.11
CA TYR A 843 -9.97 31.44 -5.42
C TYR A 843 -8.60 32.12 -5.35
N ASP A 844 -8.38 33.00 -4.38
CA ASP A 844 -7.08 33.66 -4.19
C ASP A 844 -5.97 32.63 -3.93
N MET A 845 -6.23 31.64 -3.07
CA MET A 845 -5.28 30.56 -2.80
C MET A 845 -4.88 29.80 -4.07
N PHE A 846 -5.85 29.33 -4.85
CA PHE A 846 -5.57 28.56 -6.07
C PHE A 846 -4.89 29.41 -7.16
N MET A 847 -5.28 30.68 -7.28
CA MET A 847 -4.74 31.55 -8.33
C MET A 847 -3.36 32.08 -7.99
N ASN A 848 -3.11 32.47 -6.74
CA ASN A 848 -1.96 33.29 -6.36
C ASN A 848 -1.03 32.63 -5.34
N LYS A 849 -1.50 31.67 -4.53
CA LYS A 849 -0.72 31.11 -3.41
C LYS A 849 -0.21 29.70 -3.64
N PHE A 850 -1.02 28.82 -4.22
CA PHE A 850 -0.70 27.41 -4.37
C PHE A 850 0.31 27.14 -5.48
N ASN A 851 1.19 26.19 -5.21
CA ASN A 851 2.11 25.59 -6.16
C ASN A 851 1.84 24.09 -6.24
N TRP A 852 2.04 23.47 -7.40
CA TRP A 852 1.72 22.06 -7.64
C TRP A 852 2.96 21.20 -7.89
N GLY A 853 4.16 21.73 -7.64
CA GLY A 853 5.37 20.92 -7.55
C GLY A 853 5.88 20.37 -8.88
N GLY A 854 5.79 21.16 -9.95
CA GLY A 854 6.34 20.81 -11.26
C GLY A 854 5.49 19.87 -12.10
N LEU A 855 4.23 19.62 -11.71
CA LEU A 855 3.33 18.69 -12.41
C LEU A 855 3.12 19.00 -13.89
N LYS A 856 3.11 20.29 -14.25
CA LYS A 856 2.99 20.75 -15.64
C LYS A 856 4.21 20.49 -16.52
N ASP A 857 5.35 20.16 -15.94
CA ASP A 857 6.54 19.78 -16.70
C ASP A 857 6.32 18.38 -17.32
N PRO A 858 6.42 18.23 -18.65
CA PRO A 858 6.26 16.94 -19.32
C PRO A 858 7.34 15.91 -18.92
N HIS A 859 8.50 16.34 -18.41
CA HIS A 859 9.60 15.46 -18.03
C HIS A 859 9.52 14.93 -16.60
N THR A 860 8.72 15.54 -15.73
CA THR A 860 8.58 15.04 -14.35
C THR A 860 7.80 13.73 -14.34
N TYR A 861 8.43 12.60 -14.06
CA TYR A 861 7.71 11.34 -13.92
C TYR A 861 6.76 11.36 -12.71
N LEU A 862 5.53 10.87 -12.89
CA LEU A 862 4.58 10.66 -11.81
C LEU A 862 4.48 9.17 -11.56
N GLU A 863 5.18 8.72 -10.55
CA GLU A 863 5.06 7.36 -10.08
C GLU A 863 3.82 7.19 -9.22
N ASP A 864 3.33 5.97 -9.27
CA ASP A 864 2.39 5.38 -8.34
C ASP A 864 0.97 5.97 -8.38
N ALA A 865 0.06 5.15 -7.86
CA ALA A 865 -1.34 5.52 -7.75
C ALA A 865 -1.54 6.73 -6.83
N VAL A 866 -0.64 7.00 -5.87
CA VAL A 866 -0.80 8.09 -4.91
C VAL A 866 -0.59 9.44 -5.59
N SER A 867 0.51 9.64 -6.31
CA SER A 867 0.78 10.90 -7.04
C SER A 867 -0.31 11.16 -8.08
N MET A 868 -0.68 10.11 -8.82
CA MET A 868 -1.71 10.20 -9.85
C MET A 868 -3.09 10.53 -9.26
N ASN A 869 -3.53 9.82 -8.23
CA ASN A 869 -4.83 10.06 -7.58
C ASN A 869 -4.87 11.41 -6.90
N ASN A 870 -3.81 11.80 -6.19
CA ASN A 870 -3.72 13.11 -5.55
C ASN A 870 -3.80 14.23 -6.59
N SER A 871 -3.11 14.10 -7.73
CA SER A 871 -3.19 15.08 -8.82
C SER A 871 -4.59 15.20 -9.41
N ARG A 872 -5.28 14.08 -9.63
CA ARG A 872 -6.69 14.08 -10.09
C ARG A 872 -7.62 14.72 -9.08
N ASN A 873 -7.45 14.40 -7.80
CA ASN A 873 -8.23 15.01 -6.72
C ASN A 873 -8.05 16.53 -6.72
N MET A 874 -6.83 17.05 -6.91
CA MET A 874 -6.59 18.50 -7.00
C MET A 874 -7.27 19.14 -8.21
N ARG A 875 -7.28 18.47 -9.38
CA ARG A 875 -8.05 18.94 -10.54
C ARG A 875 -9.55 19.01 -10.24
N GLN A 876 -10.10 18.04 -9.52
CA GLN A 876 -11.50 18.06 -9.08
C GLN A 876 -11.80 19.22 -8.12
N GLN A 877 -10.86 19.60 -7.25
CA GLN A 877 -11.04 20.78 -6.39
C GLN A 877 -11.17 22.09 -7.19
N HIS A 878 -10.48 22.21 -8.33
CA HIS A 878 -10.66 23.36 -9.23
C HIS A 878 -12.07 23.37 -9.84
N MET A 879 -12.58 22.20 -10.21
CA MET A 879 -13.93 22.03 -10.77
C MET A 879 -15.02 22.39 -9.76
N LEU A 880 -14.86 21.98 -8.51
CA LEU A 880 -15.78 22.33 -7.43
C LEU A 880 -15.83 23.84 -7.20
N LEU A 881 -14.67 24.51 -7.18
CA LEU A 881 -14.60 25.96 -7.08
C LEU A 881 -15.24 26.66 -8.30
N ALA A 882 -15.00 26.15 -9.52
CA ALA A 882 -15.61 26.67 -10.74
C ALA A 882 -17.14 26.60 -10.68
N LYS A 883 -17.69 25.50 -10.19
CA LYS A 883 -19.13 25.31 -9.99
C LYS A 883 -19.71 26.37 -9.07
N SER A 884 -19.08 26.61 -7.93
CA SER A 884 -19.54 27.63 -6.98
C SER A 884 -19.42 29.05 -7.52
N LEU A 885 -18.38 29.34 -8.33
CA LEU A 885 -18.24 30.62 -9.02
C LEU A 885 -19.33 30.84 -10.08
N SER A 886 -19.62 29.82 -10.89
CA SER A 886 -20.71 29.86 -11.88
C SER A 886 -22.07 30.05 -11.23
N ALA A 887 -22.33 29.36 -10.10
CA ALA A 887 -23.57 29.54 -9.33
C ALA A 887 -23.75 30.97 -8.77
N LYS A 888 -22.64 31.70 -8.53
CA LYS A 888 -22.63 33.12 -8.13
C LYS A 888 -22.68 34.08 -9.33
N GLY A 889 -22.72 33.57 -10.57
CA GLY A 889 -22.68 34.37 -11.80
C GLY A 889 -21.28 34.86 -12.19
N GLU A 890 -20.22 34.41 -11.52
CA GLU A 890 -18.82 34.82 -11.78
C GLU A 890 -18.15 33.96 -12.86
N HIS A 891 -18.83 33.77 -14.00
CA HIS A 891 -18.41 32.85 -15.08
C HIS A 891 -16.99 33.09 -15.60
N GLY A 892 -16.55 34.35 -15.68
CA GLY A 892 -15.18 34.67 -16.11
C GLY A 892 -14.09 34.16 -15.16
N LYS A 893 -14.36 34.15 -13.84
CA LYS A 893 -13.45 33.55 -12.86
C LYS A 893 -13.51 32.02 -12.93
N ALA A 894 -14.70 31.45 -13.14
CA ALA A 894 -14.90 30.01 -13.33
C ALA A 894 -14.06 29.47 -14.51
N ILE A 895 -14.09 30.13 -15.67
CA ILE A 895 -13.26 29.73 -16.82
C ILE A 895 -11.77 29.82 -16.48
N LYS A 896 -11.33 30.90 -15.82
CA LYS A 896 -9.91 31.08 -15.44
C LYS A 896 -9.39 29.97 -14.53
N ILE A 897 -10.19 29.52 -13.56
CA ILE A 897 -9.76 28.46 -12.65
C ILE A 897 -9.71 27.09 -13.36
N LEU A 898 -10.64 26.82 -14.26
CA LEU A 898 -10.64 25.59 -15.07
C LEU A 898 -9.44 25.58 -16.03
N ASP A 899 -9.13 26.73 -16.64
CA ASP A 899 -7.95 26.88 -17.52
C ASP A 899 -6.66 26.65 -16.75
N LYS A 900 -6.56 27.21 -15.54
CA LYS A 900 -5.43 26.96 -14.64
C LYS A 900 -5.30 25.48 -14.30
N ALA A 901 -6.42 24.78 -14.07
CA ALA A 901 -6.40 23.34 -13.80
C ALA A 901 -5.80 22.54 -14.97
N LEU A 902 -6.16 22.85 -16.21
CA LEU A 902 -5.61 22.17 -17.39
C LEU A 902 -4.13 22.48 -17.64
N VAL A 903 -3.65 23.66 -17.22
CA VAL A 903 -2.23 24.02 -17.30
C VAL A 903 -1.41 23.31 -16.23
N GLU A 904 -1.88 23.31 -14.98
CA GLU A 904 -1.14 22.71 -13.86
C GLU A 904 -1.25 21.17 -13.84
N PHE A 905 -2.35 20.61 -14.37
CA PHE A 905 -2.61 19.17 -14.47
C PHE A 905 -2.90 18.76 -15.94
N PRO A 906 -1.88 18.79 -16.82
CA PRO A 906 -2.07 18.60 -18.25
C PRO A 906 -2.55 17.19 -18.59
N HIS A 907 -3.55 17.10 -19.47
CA HIS A 907 -4.17 15.83 -19.89
C HIS A 907 -3.22 14.88 -20.63
N THR A 908 -2.12 15.38 -21.18
CA THR A 908 -1.06 14.58 -21.81
C THR A 908 -0.31 13.69 -20.82
N LYS A 909 -0.42 13.99 -19.53
CA LYS A 909 0.29 13.33 -18.44
C LYS A 909 -0.66 12.79 -17.37
N ILE A 910 -1.61 13.61 -16.94
CA ILE A 910 -2.69 13.23 -16.05
C ILE A 910 -3.94 13.14 -16.91
N TYR A 911 -4.14 11.98 -17.53
CA TYR A 911 -5.22 11.77 -18.49
C TYR A 911 -6.59 12.14 -17.91
N LEU A 912 -7.50 12.54 -18.81
CA LEU A 912 -8.88 12.84 -18.47
C LEU A 912 -9.67 11.54 -18.39
N ASP A 913 -10.32 11.30 -17.27
CA ASP A 913 -11.11 10.10 -17.00
C ASP A 913 -12.59 10.45 -16.75
N LYS A 914 -13.37 9.47 -16.29
CA LYS A 914 -14.81 9.66 -16.00
C LYS A 914 -15.10 10.81 -15.04
N TYR A 915 -14.21 11.13 -14.11
CA TYR A 915 -14.42 12.22 -13.16
C TYR A 915 -14.26 13.59 -13.82
N ASP A 916 -13.56 13.67 -14.95
CA ASP A 916 -13.34 14.90 -15.71
C ASP A 916 -14.47 15.24 -16.67
N MET A 917 -15.52 14.42 -16.79
CA MET A 917 -16.73 14.84 -17.51
C MET A 917 -17.34 16.10 -16.88
N GLN A 918 -17.27 16.19 -15.56
CA GLN A 918 -17.70 17.38 -14.85
C GLN A 918 -16.82 18.58 -15.20
N LEU A 919 -15.54 18.41 -15.58
CA LEU A 919 -14.69 19.52 -16.04
C LEU A 919 -15.30 20.15 -17.31
N ALA A 920 -15.72 19.32 -18.26
CA ALA A 920 -16.39 19.78 -19.47
C ALA A 920 -17.72 20.47 -19.17
N ALA A 921 -18.54 19.88 -18.31
CA ALA A 921 -19.81 20.45 -17.87
C ALA A 921 -19.61 21.84 -17.25
N GLN A 922 -18.59 22.00 -16.40
CA GLN A 922 -18.29 23.29 -15.78
C GLN A 922 -17.84 24.36 -16.78
N TYR A 923 -17.15 23.99 -17.87
CA TYR A 923 -16.90 24.93 -18.97
C TYR A 923 -18.20 25.35 -19.67
N CYS A 924 -19.10 24.41 -19.95
CA CYS A 924 -20.40 24.68 -20.57
C CYS A 924 -21.27 25.59 -19.70
N GLU A 925 -21.39 25.27 -18.40
CA GLU A 925 -22.13 26.05 -17.40
C GLU A 925 -21.55 27.47 -17.23
N ALA A 926 -20.24 27.63 -17.40
CA ALA A 926 -19.58 28.94 -17.42
C ALA A 926 -19.69 29.67 -18.78
N GLY A 927 -20.40 29.11 -19.76
CA GLY A 927 -20.65 29.72 -21.07
C GLY A 927 -19.59 29.43 -22.15
N ASN A 928 -18.62 28.55 -21.89
CA ASN A 928 -17.58 28.17 -22.86
C ASN A 928 -17.83 26.78 -23.47
N MET A 929 -18.83 26.70 -24.35
CA MET A 929 -19.21 25.45 -25.01
C MET A 929 -18.07 24.81 -25.82
N LYS A 930 -17.22 25.63 -26.46
CA LYS A 930 -16.11 25.13 -27.29
C LYS A 930 -15.11 24.32 -26.47
N LYS A 931 -14.67 24.85 -25.32
CA LYS A 931 -13.76 24.11 -24.43
C LYS A 931 -14.42 22.89 -23.80
N GLY A 932 -15.71 22.99 -23.46
CA GLY A 932 -16.49 21.84 -23.01
C GLY A 932 -16.50 20.70 -24.03
N GLU A 933 -16.76 21.01 -25.30
CA GLU A 933 -16.73 20.05 -26.41
C GLU A 933 -15.31 19.45 -26.62
N GLU A 934 -14.26 20.27 -26.54
CA GLU A 934 -12.87 19.82 -26.64
C GLU A 934 -12.50 18.81 -25.54
N VAL A 935 -12.83 19.10 -24.28
CA VAL A 935 -12.58 18.19 -23.14
C VAL A 935 -13.33 16.86 -23.31
N LEU A 936 -14.61 16.91 -23.70
CA LEU A 936 -15.38 15.68 -23.95
C LEU A 936 -14.82 14.85 -25.11
N ASN A 937 -14.30 15.50 -26.17
CA ASN A 937 -13.66 14.77 -27.27
C ASN A 937 -12.41 14.01 -26.81
N LEU A 938 -11.58 14.62 -25.96
CA LEU A 938 -10.38 13.96 -25.41
C LEU A 938 -10.75 12.72 -24.57
N ILE A 939 -11.76 12.86 -23.71
CA ILE A 939 -12.28 11.73 -22.91
C ILE A 939 -12.84 10.63 -23.83
N ALA A 940 -13.64 11.01 -24.82
CA ALA A 940 -14.21 10.07 -25.78
C ALA A 940 -13.12 9.34 -26.58
N ASP A 941 -12.09 10.03 -27.08
CA ASP A 941 -11.00 9.42 -27.84
C ASP A 941 -10.26 8.36 -27.01
N HIS A 942 -10.01 8.65 -25.72
CA HIS A 942 -9.40 7.70 -24.79
C HIS A 942 -10.24 6.42 -24.65
N TYR A 943 -11.51 6.52 -24.24
CA TYR A 943 -12.34 5.35 -23.99
C TYR A 943 -12.75 4.60 -25.27
N ILE A 944 -12.87 5.29 -26.42
CA ILE A 944 -13.04 4.64 -27.73
C ILE A 944 -11.83 3.77 -28.06
N SER A 945 -10.61 4.27 -27.78
CA SER A 945 -9.39 3.50 -28.01
C SER A 945 -9.30 2.27 -27.11
N GLU A 946 -9.76 2.36 -25.86
CA GLU A 946 -9.85 1.22 -24.95
C GLU A 946 -10.82 0.15 -25.44
N VAL A 947 -12.05 0.54 -25.84
CA VAL A 947 -13.04 -0.41 -26.37
C VAL A 947 -12.50 -1.12 -27.61
N LYS A 948 -11.87 -0.38 -28.54
CA LYS A 948 -11.19 -0.96 -29.70
C LYS A 948 -10.10 -1.96 -29.30
N PHE A 949 -9.30 -1.62 -28.29
CA PHE A 949 -8.26 -2.50 -27.78
C PHE A 949 -8.82 -3.78 -27.18
N TYR A 950 -9.80 -3.67 -26.28
CA TYR A 950 -10.43 -4.81 -25.60
C TYR A 950 -11.18 -5.73 -26.57
N ASN A 951 -11.75 -5.19 -27.65
CA ASN A 951 -12.41 -5.97 -28.70
C ASN A 951 -11.48 -6.94 -29.46
N GLN A 952 -10.16 -6.77 -29.33
CA GLN A 952 -9.19 -7.70 -29.92
C GLN A 952 -9.00 -8.98 -29.09
N PHE A 953 -9.40 -8.98 -27.81
CA PHE A 953 -9.26 -10.14 -26.93
C PHE A 953 -10.25 -11.24 -27.30
N LYS A 954 -9.84 -12.51 -27.18
CA LYS A 954 -10.66 -13.68 -27.56
C LYS A 954 -10.68 -14.74 -26.44
N GLY A 955 -11.76 -15.52 -26.38
CA GLY A 955 -11.91 -16.64 -25.44
C GLY A 955 -11.79 -16.21 -23.97
N LYS A 956 -11.10 -17.01 -23.14
CA LYS A 956 -10.92 -16.74 -21.70
C LYS A 956 -10.28 -15.39 -21.39
N LYS A 957 -9.44 -14.87 -22.30
CA LYS A 957 -8.81 -13.56 -22.12
C LYS A 957 -9.77 -12.40 -22.36
N ALA A 958 -10.78 -12.57 -23.22
CA ALA A 958 -11.85 -11.57 -23.39
C ALA A 958 -12.63 -11.41 -22.09
N ILE A 959 -12.96 -12.51 -21.42
CA ILE A 959 -13.61 -12.51 -20.10
C ILE A 959 -12.73 -11.79 -19.05
N SER A 960 -11.40 -11.91 -19.14
CA SER A 960 -10.49 -11.26 -18.19
C SER A 960 -10.45 -9.72 -18.29
N VAL A 961 -10.83 -9.17 -19.45
CA VAL A 961 -10.89 -7.73 -19.70
C VAL A 961 -12.32 -7.21 -19.85
N ILE A 962 -13.33 -8.06 -19.68
CA ILE A 962 -14.73 -7.70 -19.95
C ILE A 962 -15.22 -6.61 -19.01
N SER A 963 -14.84 -6.65 -17.73
CA SER A 963 -15.20 -5.60 -16.79
C SER A 963 -14.60 -4.26 -17.20
N SER A 964 -13.33 -4.24 -17.63
CA SER A 964 -12.68 -3.01 -18.10
C SER A 964 -13.35 -2.49 -19.37
N LYS A 965 -13.70 -3.38 -20.31
CA LYS A 965 -14.48 -3.02 -21.50
C LYS A 965 -15.85 -2.43 -21.13
N ASN A 966 -16.57 -3.07 -20.23
CA ASN A 966 -17.90 -2.64 -19.80
C ASN A 966 -17.83 -1.30 -19.08
N GLU A 967 -16.81 -1.07 -18.24
CA GLU A 967 -16.57 0.24 -17.64
C GLU A 967 -16.32 1.31 -18.72
N SER A 968 -15.44 1.08 -19.70
CA SER A 968 -15.22 2.03 -20.79
C SER A 968 -16.51 2.30 -21.58
N LEU A 969 -17.34 1.27 -21.84
CA LEU A 969 -18.64 1.43 -22.51
C LEU A 969 -19.65 2.24 -21.68
N GLN A 970 -19.74 1.99 -20.37
CA GLN A 970 -20.59 2.76 -19.46
C GLN A 970 -20.19 4.25 -19.45
N ILE A 971 -18.89 4.51 -19.43
CA ILE A 971 -18.35 5.87 -19.48
C ILE A 971 -18.68 6.53 -20.82
N LEU A 972 -18.53 5.85 -21.94
CA LEU A 972 -18.95 6.37 -23.25
C LEU A 972 -20.47 6.63 -23.32
N GLY A 973 -21.29 5.80 -22.67
CA GLY A 973 -22.73 6.03 -22.53
C GLY A 973 -23.03 7.29 -21.70
N LEU A 974 -22.33 7.49 -20.59
CA LEU A 974 -22.44 8.73 -19.79
C LEU A 974 -22.01 9.95 -20.62
N LEU A 975 -20.94 9.82 -21.40
CA LEU A 975 -20.45 10.87 -22.31
C LEU A 975 -21.51 11.26 -23.34
N TYR A 976 -22.27 10.28 -23.88
CA TYR A 976 -23.39 10.54 -24.76
C TYR A 976 -24.48 11.39 -24.09
N SER A 977 -24.78 11.13 -22.82
CA SER A 977 -25.75 11.93 -22.05
C SER A 977 -25.28 13.38 -21.88
N TYR A 978 -24.02 13.61 -21.50
CA TYR A 978 -23.44 14.96 -21.43
C TYR A 978 -23.44 15.66 -22.79
N ALA A 979 -23.07 14.94 -23.86
CA ALA A 979 -23.11 15.48 -25.21
C ALA A 979 -24.55 15.80 -25.66
N SER A 980 -25.55 15.08 -25.15
CA SER A 980 -26.97 15.34 -25.40
C SER A 980 -27.46 16.58 -24.67
N GLU A 981 -27.11 16.71 -23.39
CA GLU A 981 -27.47 17.88 -22.54
C GLU A 981 -26.99 19.20 -23.17
N TYR A 982 -25.78 19.23 -23.70
CA TYR A 982 -25.18 20.44 -24.30
C TYR A 982 -25.28 20.51 -25.84
N ASN A 983 -26.05 19.62 -26.48
CA ASN A 983 -26.28 19.58 -27.94
C ASN A 983 -25.01 19.40 -28.81
N PHE A 984 -24.01 18.65 -28.35
CA PHE A 984 -22.81 18.29 -29.12
C PHE A 984 -23.06 17.14 -30.10
N THR A 985 -23.78 17.43 -31.19
CA THR A 985 -24.26 16.44 -32.18
C THR A 985 -23.17 15.63 -32.86
N LYS A 986 -21.97 16.19 -33.06
CA LYS A 986 -20.82 15.47 -33.64
C LYS A 986 -20.34 14.34 -32.73
N ILE A 987 -20.21 14.62 -31.43
CA ILE A 987 -19.82 13.63 -30.43
C ILE A 987 -20.90 12.55 -30.34
N GLN A 988 -22.18 12.93 -30.25
CA GLN A 988 -23.30 11.98 -30.21
C GLN A 988 -23.26 11.02 -31.41
N SER A 989 -23.09 11.55 -32.62
CA SER A 989 -23.04 10.75 -33.85
C SER A 989 -21.85 9.79 -33.86
N ARG A 990 -20.69 10.24 -33.37
CA ARG A 990 -19.47 9.42 -33.28
C ARG A 990 -19.60 8.29 -32.26
N LEU A 991 -20.23 8.55 -31.10
CA LEU A 991 -20.49 7.55 -30.08
C LEU A 991 -21.55 6.54 -30.55
N LYS A 992 -22.63 7.00 -31.17
CA LYS A 992 -23.69 6.15 -31.73
C LYS A 992 -23.20 5.27 -32.90
N ALA A 993 -22.10 5.64 -33.56
CA ALA A 993 -21.48 4.77 -34.57
C ALA A 993 -20.82 3.52 -33.97
N ILE A 994 -20.62 3.45 -32.64
CA ILE A 994 -20.05 2.28 -31.96
C ILE A 994 -21.20 1.30 -31.69
N PRO A 995 -21.18 0.08 -32.27
CA PRO A 995 -22.31 -0.86 -32.19
C PRO A 995 -22.77 -1.16 -30.76
N GLU A 996 -21.83 -1.34 -29.83
CA GLU A 996 -22.14 -1.61 -28.43
C GLU A 996 -22.82 -0.42 -27.74
N ILE A 997 -22.44 0.82 -28.08
CA ILE A 997 -23.07 2.02 -27.51
C ILE A 997 -24.46 2.22 -28.09
N ASP A 998 -24.64 2.07 -29.41
CA ASP A 998 -25.96 2.15 -30.03
C ASP A 998 -26.93 1.10 -29.47
N PHE A 999 -26.42 -0.10 -29.18
CA PHE A 999 -27.19 -1.13 -28.48
C PHE A 999 -27.58 -0.67 -27.06
N ILE A 1000 -26.62 -0.19 -26.26
CA ILE A 1000 -26.88 0.31 -24.89
C ILE A 1000 -27.93 1.43 -24.91
N LEU A 1001 -27.82 2.38 -25.83
CA LEU A 1001 -28.75 3.51 -25.97
C LEU A 1001 -30.16 3.02 -26.36
N ARG A 1002 -30.26 2.09 -27.33
CA ARG A 1002 -31.56 1.48 -27.69
C ARG A 1002 -32.21 0.77 -26.52
N VAL A 1003 -31.44 0.04 -25.72
CA VAL A 1003 -31.94 -0.62 -24.50
C VAL A 1003 -32.42 0.41 -23.46
N GLN A 1004 -31.67 1.49 -23.25
CA GLN A 1004 -32.08 2.58 -22.35
C GLN A 1004 -33.38 3.27 -22.81
N ASP A 1005 -33.54 3.50 -24.11
CA ASP A 1005 -34.77 4.08 -24.65
C ASP A 1005 -35.96 3.13 -24.48
N MET A 1006 -35.76 1.83 -24.72
CA MET A 1006 -36.77 0.81 -24.42
C MET A 1006 -37.09 0.71 -22.92
N GLN A 1007 -36.11 0.90 -22.03
CA GLN A 1007 -36.36 0.93 -20.59
C GLN A 1007 -37.21 2.14 -20.16
N LYS A 1008 -37.04 3.30 -20.80
CA LYS A 1008 -37.92 4.46 -20.58
C LYS A 1008 -39.34 4.18 -21.07
N GLU A 1009 -39.49 3.54 -22.23
CA GLU A 1009 -40.78 3.09 -22.74
C GLU A 1009 -41.44 2.10 -21.76
N TYR A 1010 -40.68 1.13 -21.22
CA TYR A 1010 -41.14 0.19 -20.20
C TYR A 1010 -41.65 0.93 -18.95
N ASN A 1011 -40.86 1.84 -18.37
CA ASN A 1011 -41.25 2.59 -17.16
C ASN A 1011 -42.51 3.44 -17.41
N SER A 1012 -42.64 4.03 -18.60
CA SER A 1012 -43.85 4.74 -19.00
C SER A 1012 -45.04 3.78 -19.11
N ALA A 1013 -44.82 2.57 -19.65
CA ALA A 1013 -45.85 1.54 -19.74
C ALA A 1013 -46.36 1.13 -18.36
N VAL A 1014 -45.47 0.90 -17.39
CA VAL A 1014 -45.84 0.58 -15.99
C VAL A 1014 -46.79 1.62 -15.41
N ASN A 1015 -46.45 2.91 -15.54
CA ASN A 1015 -47.27 4.00 -15.01
C ASN A 1015 -48.66 4.04 -15.67
N ILE A 1016 -48.72 3.86 -16.99
CA ILE A 1016 -49.98 3.80 -17.74
C ILE A 1016 -50.80 2.58 -17.33
N ILE A 1017 -50.19 1.41 -17.18
CA ILE A 1017 -50.86 0.16 -16.77
C ILE A 1017 -51.48 0.31 -15.38
N ASN A 1018 -50.74 0.84 -14.41
CA ASN A 1018 -51.24 1.06 -13.06
C ASN A 1018 -52.44 2.01 -13.06
N SER A 1019 -52.33 3.16 -13.77
CA SER A 1019 -53.44 4.10 -13.92
C SER A 1019 -54.65 3.47 -14.61
N ALA A 1020 -54.43 2.69 -15.67
CA ALA A 1020 -55.49 2.07 -16.45
C ALA A 1020 -56.24 1.01 -15.63
N ILE A 1021 -55.52 0.23 -14.81
CA ILE A 1021 -56.10 -0.76 -13.89
C ILE A 1021 -56.96 -0.07 -12.82
N ASP A 1022 -56.52 1.04 -12.24
CA ASP A 1022 -57.32 1.79 -11.28
C ASP A 1022 -58.61 2.34 -11.91
N LEU A 1023 -58.53 2.88 -13.14
CA LEU A 1023 -59.70 3.31 -13.91
C LEU A 1023 -60.65 2.14 -14.21
N SER A 1024 -60.12 0.93 -14.43
CA SER A 1024 -60.90 -0.28 -14.70
C SER A 1024 -61.68 -0.82 -13.48
N ARG A 1025 -61.39 -0.35 -12.26
CA ARG A 1025 -62.10 -0.77 -11.03
C ARG A 1025 -63.47 -0.11 -10.86
N SER A 1026 -63.67 1.09 -11.40
CA SER A 1026 -64.92 1.85 -11.29
C SER A 1026 -65.77 1.74 -12.56
N ALA A 1027 -67.07 1.47 -12.40
CA ALA A 1027 -68.00 1.31 -13.52
C ALA A 1027 -68.07 2.55 -14.44
N ASN A 1028 -67.83 3.75 -13.90
CA ASN A 1028 -67.90 5.01 -14.65
C ASN A 1028 -66.64 5.33 -15.47
N THR A 1029 -65.51 4.67 -15.18
CA THR A 1029 -64.21 4.91 -15.84
C THR A 1029 -63.65 3.68 -16.56
N LYS A 1030 -64.38 2.55 -16.51
CA LYS A 1030 -63.95 1.25 -17.01
C LYS A 1030 -63.57 1.25 -18.49
N ALA A 1031 -64.37 1.90 -19.34
CA ALA A 1031 -64.11 1.99 -20.78
C ALA A 1031 -62.83 2.77 -21.12
N GLU A 1032 -62.46 3.75 -20.29
CA GLU A 1032 -61.22 4.51 -20.46
C GLU A 1032 -60.00 3.67 -20.04
N GLY A 1033 -60.11 2.90 -18.96
CA GLY A 1033 -59.08 1.92 -18.58
C GLY A 1033 -58.85 0.84 -19.65
N GLU A 1034 -59.90 0.29 -20.26
CA GLU A 1034 -59.79 -0.67 -21.37
C GLU A 1034 -59.06 -0.07 -22.58
N LYS A 1035 -59.38 1.17 -22.95
CA LYS A 1035 -58.75 1.88 -24.06
C LYS A 1035 -57.25 2.08 -23.83
N GLN A 1036 -56.85 2.44 -22.62
CA GLN A 1036 -55.44 2.62 -22.26
C GLN A 1036 -54.68 1.29 -22.25
N LEU A 1037 -55.28 0.22 -21.72
CA LEU A 1037 -54.68 -1.12 -21.77
C LEU A 1037 -54.50 -1.62 -23.21
N ILE A 1038 -55.49 -1.43 -24.09
CA ILE A 1038 -55.34 -1.81 -25.51
C ILE A 1038 -54.23 -0.99 -26.19
N GLY A 1039 -54.14 0.30 -25.88
CA GLY A 1039 -53.11 1.19 -26.41
C GLY A 1039 -51.69 0.78 -26.02
N ILE A 1040 -51.50 0.23 -24.80
CA ILE A 1040 -50.17 -0.13 -24.31
C ILE A 1040 -49.69 -1.52 -24.75
N LEU A 1041 -50.58 -2.43 -25.16
CA LEU A 1041 -50.22 -3.77 -25.61
C LEU A 1041 -49.20 -3.76 -26.76
N GLY A 1042 -49.31 -2.83 -27.73
CA GLY A 1042 -48.32 -2.71 -28.81
C GLY A 1042 -46.92 -2.33 -28.31
N THR A 1043 -46.83 -1.56 -27.22
CA THR A 1043 -45.56 -1.23 -26.57
C THR A 1043 -44.98 -2.45 -25.86
N ILE A 1044 -45.81 -3.22 -25.15
CA ILE A 1044 -45.39 -4.47 -24.48
C ILE A 1044 -44.86 -5.49 -25.49
N GLU A 1045 -45.50 -5.64 -26.65
CA GLU A 1045 -45.00 -6.49 -27.74
C GLU A 1045 -43.64 -6.05 -28.26
N LYS A 1046 -43.47 -4.74 -28.52
CA LYS A 1046 -42.19 -4.17 -28.96
C LYS A 1046 -41.08 -4.45 -27.93
N LEU A 1047 -41.36 -4.27 -26.64
CA LEU A 1047 -40.40 -4.50 -25.56
C LEU A 1047 -40.03 -5.98 -25.41
N MET A 1048 -40.99 -6.90 -25.58
CA MET A 1048 -40.72 -8.34 -25.60
C MET A 1048 -39.98 -8.82 -26.85
N ASN A 1049 -40.01 -8.05 -27.94
CA ASN A 1049 -39.17 -8.35 -29.11
C ASN A 1049 -37.78 -7.70 -29.03
N SER A 1050 -37.43 -7.11 -27.88
CA SER A 1050 -36.09 -6.55 -27.67
C SER A 1050 -35.03 -7.67 -27.58
N GLN A 1051 -33.79 -7.33 -27.94
CA GLN A 1051 -32.63 -8.22 -27.76
C GLN A 1051 -32.11 -8.25 -26.31
N SER A 1052 -32.82 -7.63 -25.37
CA SER A 1052 -32.49 -7.59 -23.95
C SER A 1052 -33.32 -8.63 -23.20
N GLU A 1053 -32.65 -9.63 -22.61
CA GLU A 1053 -33.32 -10.66 -21.80
C GLU A 1053 -34.06 -10.05 -20.60
N GLU A 1054 -33.49 -9.03 -19.95
CA GLU A 1054 -34.12 -8.35 -18.82
C GLU A 1054 -35.44 -7.67 -19.22
N LEU A 1055 -35.43 -6.91 -20.33
CA LEU A 1055 -36.64 -6.26 -20.84
C LEU A 1055 -37.67 -7.28 -21.32
N TYR A 1056 -37.24 -8.38 -21.93
CA TYR A 1056 -38.12 -9.49 -22.29
C TYR A 1056 -38.87 -10.01 -21.06
N HIS A 1057 -38.13 -10.41 -20.01
CA HIS A 1057 -38.72 -11.00 -18.80
C HIS A 1057 -39.64 -10.03 -18.08
N ARG A 1058 -39.20 -8.79 -17.85
CA ARG A 1058 -40.03 -7.77 -17.19
C ARG A 1058 -41.29 -7.42 -17.98
N SER A 1059 -41.19 -7.40 -19.31
CA SER A 1059 -42.36 -7.12 -20.16
C SER A 1059 -43.33 -8.30 -20.21
N ALA A 1060 -42.83 -9.54 -20.13
CA ALA A 1060 -43.66 -10.73 -19.97
C ALA A 1060 -44.41 -10.74 -18.63
N GLU A 1061 -43.77 -10.31 -17.53
CA GLU A 1061 -44.42 -10.13 -16.23
C GLU A 1061 -45.53 -9.08 -16.30
N LEU A 1062 -45.29 -7.93 -16.94
CA LEU A 1062 -46.32 -6.91 -17.15
C LEU A 1062 -47.48 -7.43 -17.99
N LEU A 1063 -47.21 -8.21 -19.04
CA LEU A 1063 -48.26 -8.85 -19.84
C LEU A 1063 -49.13 -9.76 -18.96
N MET A 1064 -48.51 -10.59 -18.11
CA MET A 1064 -49.23 -11.46 -17.17
C MET A 1064 -50.07 -10.67 -16.17
N PHE A 1065 -49.53 -9.55 -15.67
CA PHE A 1065 -50.25 -8.65 -14.79
C PHE A 1065 -51.48 -8.02 -15.47
N ILE A 1066 -51.32 -7.53 -16.71
CA ILE A 1066 -52.44 -7.01 -17.51
C ILE A 1066 -53.48 -8.11 -17.74
N TYR A 1067 -53.05 -9.32 -18.11
CA TYR A 1067 -53.94 -10.44 -18.40
C TYR A 1067 -54.74 -10.89 -17.16
N SER A 1068 -54.09 -11.00 -16.00
CA SER A 1068 -54.77 -11.36 -14.75
C SER A 1068 -55.83 -10.32 -14.34
N ASN A 1069 -55.49 -9.03 -14.42
CA ASN A 1069 -56.46 -7.95 -14.12
C ASN A 1069 -57.58 -7.87 -15.16
N THR A 1070 -57.27 -8.17 -16.43
CA THR A 1070 -58.25 -8.26 -17.52
C THR A 1070 -59.32 -9.32 -17.23
N ILE A 1071 -58.92 -10.49 -16.74
CA ILE A 1071 -59.85 -11.55 -16.31
C ILE A 1071 -60.65 -11.10 -15.08
N ASN A 1072 -59.96 -10.58 -14.05
CA ASN A 1072 -60.60 -10.19 -12.78
C ASN A 1072 -61.66 -9.09 -12.96
N PHE A 1073 -61.41 -8.09 -13.81
CA PHE A 1073 -62.34 -7.00 -14.07
C PHE A 1073 -63.25 -7.24 -15.29
N GLN A 1074 -63.21 -8.43 -15.89
CA GLN A 1074 -64.02 -8.82 -17.06
C GLN A 1074 -63.86 -7.88 -18.26
N LEU A 1075 -62.61 -7.50 -18.60
CA LEU A 1075 -62.29 -6.58 -19.70
C LEU A 1075 -62.23 -7.31 -21.05
N LYS A 1076 -63.38 -7.77 -21.56
CA LYS A 1076 -63.46 -8.69 -22.72
C LYS A 1076 -62.75 -8.20 -23.99
N THR A 1077 -62.74 -6.89 -24.23
CA THR A 1077 -62.09 -6.29 -25.41
C THR A 1077 -60.56 -6.39 -25.31
N VAL A 1078 -60.00 -6.20 -24.10
CA VAL A 1078 -58.57 -6.35 -23.83
C VAL A 1078 -58.17 -7.83 -23.95
N GLU A 1079 -58.98 -8.73 -23.40
CA GLU A 1079 -58.78 -10.18 -23.46
C GLU A 1079 -58.73 -10.71 -24.90
N GLN A 1080 -59.69 -10.31 -25.74
CA GLN A 1080 -59.69 -10.66 -27.16
C GLN A 1080 -58.44 -10.17 -27.88
N LYS A 1081 -57.99 -8.94 -27.56
CA LYS A 1081 -56.79 -8.37 -28.18
C LYS A 1081 -55.53 -9.13 -27.78
N ILE A 1082 -55.40 -9.51 -26.51
CA ILE A 1082 -54.29 -10.34 -26.02
C ILE A 1082 -54.29 -11.71 -26.71
N ASN A 1083 -55.43 -12.41 -26.71
CA ASN A 1083 -55.54 -13.75 -27.27
C ASN A 1083 -55.35 -13.79 -28.80
N SER A 1084 -55.61 -12.67 -29.48
CA SER A 1084 -55.36 -12.52 -30.93
C SER A 1084 -53.87 -12.37 -31.29
N ASN A 1085 -53.00 -12.10 -30.32
CA ASN A 1085 -51.55 -11.97 -30.52
C ASN A 1085 -50.83 -13.29 -30.20
N GLN A 1086 -50.21 -13.91 -31.21
CA GLN A 1086 -49.55 -15.21 -31.05
C GLN A 1086 -48.39 -15.19 -30.04
N THR A 1087 -47.63 -14.10 -29.96
CA THR A 1087 -46.52 -13.95 -29.01
C THR A 1087 -47.03 -13.92 -27.58
N PHE A 1088 -48.10 -13.18 -27.33
CA PHE A 1088 -48.69 -13.07 -25.99
C PHE A 1088 -49.30 -14.39 -25.54
N THR A 1089 -50.07 -15.03 -26.42
CA THR A 1089 -50.70 -16.32 -26.13
C THR A 1089 -49.67 -17.39 -25.79
N ARG A 1090 -48.52 -17.43 -26.50
CA ARG A 1090 -47.42 -18.35 -26.18
C ARG A 1090 -46.85 -18.10 -24.77
N ILE A 1091 -46.55 -16.85 -24.43
CA ILE A 1091 -45.98 -16.48 -23.12
C ILE A 1091 -46.95 -16.79 -21.98
N ILE A 1092 -48.23 -16.48 -22.17
CA ILE A 1092 -49.29 -16.76 -21.19
C ILE A 1092 -49.44 -18.28 -20.99
N GLN A 1093 -49.41 -19.08 -22.07
CA GLN A 1093 -49.46 -20.55 -21.97
C GLN A 1093 -48.22 -21.13 -21.27
N GLU A 1094 -47.03 -20.61 -21.58
CA GLU A 1094 -45.78 -20.99 -20.90
C GLU A 1094 -45.87 -20.69 -19.40
N ALA A 1095 -46.32 -19.49 -19.01
CA ALA A 1095 -46.49 -19.11 -17.61
C ALA A 1095 -47.54 -19.97 -16.88
N ILE A 1096 -48.69 -20.23 -17.51
CA ILE A 1096 -49.74 -21.10 -16.95
C ILE A 1096 -49.21 -22.53 -16.77
N SER A 1097 -48.46 -23.06 -17.74
CA SER A 1097 -47.88 -24.41 -17.65
C SER A 1097 -46.81 -24.52 -16.56
N GLN A 1098 -45.97 -23.50 -16.38
CA GLN A 1098 -45.00 -23.42 -15.29
C GLN A 1098 -45.68 -23.35 -13.91
N GLN A 1099 -46.75 -22.55 -13.80
CA GLN A 1099 -47.52 -22.44 -12.56
C GLN A 1099 -48.24 -23.75 -12.21
N GLN A 1100 -48.79 -24.46 -13.22
CA GLN A 1100 -49.37 -25.79 -13.04
C GLN A 1100 -48.32 -26.83 -12.62
N ALA A 1101 -47.11 -26.78 -13.21
CA ALA A 1101 -46.00 -27.65 -12.81
C ALA A 1101 -45.52 -27.35 -11.37
N GLN A 1102 -45.49 -26.08 -10.96
CA GLN A 1102 -45.20 -25.68 -9.58
C GLN A 1102 -46.28 -26.17 -8.61
N MET A 1103 -47.56 -26.01 -8.94
CA MET A 1103 -48.66 -26.53 -8.12
C MET A 1103 -48.62 -28.06 -7.99
N GLN A 1104 -48.31 -28.79 -9.08
CA GLN A 1104 -48.09 -30.24 -9.04
C GLN A 1104 -46.86 -30.61 -8.20
N SER A 1105 -45.78 -29.82 -8.23
CA SER A 1105 -44.60 -30.05 -7.39
C SER A 1105 -44.88 -29.83 -5.90
N MET A 1106 -45.72 -28.84 -5.55
CA MET A 1106 -46.15 -28.57 -4.18
C MET A 1106 -47.15 -29.61 -3.68
N GLN A 1107 -48.06 -30.08 -4.53
CA GLN A 1107 -48.97 -31.20 -4.23
C GLN A 1107 -48.19 -32.51 -3.98
N ASN A 1108 -47.09 -32.73 -4.70
CA ASN A 1108 -46.21 -33.89 -4.49
C ASN A 1108 -45.32 -33.78 -3.24
N GLN A 1109 -45.19 -32.60 -2.62
CA GLN A 1109 -44.40 -32.38 -1.39
C GLN A 1109 -45.25 -32.39 -0.10
N GLY A 1110 -46.55 -32.69 -0.17
CA GLY A 1110 -47.35 -33.01 1.02
C GLY A 1110 -47.60 -31.84 2.00
N GLN A 1111 -47.62 -30.60 1.53
CA GLN A 1111 -48.14 -29.49 2.35
C GLN A 1111 -49.63 -29.29 2.05
N GLY A 1112 -50.46 -29.67 3.02
CA GLY A 1112 -51.91 -29.53 2.98
C GLY A 1112 -52.39 -28.09 3.05
N GLU A 1113 -53.60 -27.90 2.54
CA GLU A 1113 -54.46 -26.71 2.51
C GLU A 1113 -54.13 -25.63 3.56
N GLN A 1114 -53.36 -24.63 3.15
CA GLN A 1114 -53.58 -23.26 3.61
C GLN A 1114 -54.25 -22.50 2.47
N ASN A 1115 -55.34 -21.79 2.78
CA ASN A 1115 -56.00 -20.85 1.88
C ASN A 1115 -54.94 -19.99 1.18
N VAL A 1116 -54.73 -20.25 -0.12
CA VAL A 1116 -53.89 -19.41 -0.96
C VAL A 1116 -54.65 -18.11 -1.17
N ASN A 1117 -54.40 -17.16 -0.28
CA ASN A 1117 -54.47 -15.77 -0.67
C ASN A 1117 -53.51 -15.63 -1.85
N ILE A 1118 -54.04 -15.22 -3.00
CA ILE A 1118 -53.26 -14.81 -4.16
C ILE A 1118 -52.16 -13.88 -3.63
N PRO A 1119 -50.86 -14.14 -3.84
CA PRO A 1119 -49.87 -13.14 -3.57
C PRO A 1119 -50.22 -11.96 -4.47
N ALA A 1120 -50.76 -10.90 -3.88
CA ALA A 1120 -50.64 -9.59 -4.49
C ALA A 1120 -49.16 -9.43 -4.80
N VAL A 1121 -48.85 -9.32 -6.09
CA VAL A 1121 -47.55 -8.82 -6.54
C VAL A 1121 -47.45 -7.42 -5.93
N ASN A 1122 -46.81 -7.35 -4.77
CA ASN A 1122 -46.55 -6.11 -4.09
C ASN A 1122 -45.40 -5.47 -4.87
N PHE A 1123 -45.76 -4.45 -5.67
CA PHE A 1123 -44.84 -3.62 -6.44
C PHE A 1123 -43.93 -2.79 -5.55
#